data_AF-G2PN11-F1
#
_entry.id   AF-G2PN11-F1
#
_cell.length_a   1.000
_cell.length_b   1.000
_cell.length_c   1.000
_cell.angle_alpha   90.00
_cell.angle_beta   90.00
_cell.angle_gamma   90.00
#
_symmetry.space_group_name_H-M   'P 1'
#
loop_
_entity.id
_entity.type
_entity.pdbx_description
1 polymer ?
#
loop_
_entity_poly.entity_id
_entity_poly.type
_entity_poly.pdbx_seq_one_letter_code
_entity_poly.pdbx_strand_id
1 'polypeptide(L)'
;MAKSFIAYNFPSQSKHIPIWCIYWFWMLFIGVDSAFSQKYTSLSEREKHQLRTTSHILIDLKETSLDSLMFQTLSDNVPWAVVPSGNREKNSVFFNQYSNYRNQLVIIGQVGAFTQVPKDLSLIWVADLDMDKVELDSIGNIDQEKKSSDKELLSIYAGHGNNLTFSKLLDIWQSLGKMPNFIKAETSFEYLENLVHELNTNPKIFGVVQTEKGLLDGVIFKDFGDTQVGGHFSYPVQDTLALPILVPYKPGFHFSPDIIYTSPENLNNQKEFVGFPLDAEYGLSHHFEFKDGVTDKMAENSKGLISNDVGARKDSLFGKVSYFEDGAYVDVGISSKSALKGNFTISAWVKPTQLGQNNSILGKGDNFVFKIHDGFLTFTMAGIKDYVSTSSPIALNEWSHVALVHSKMENKLFFYINGERTDSVELISEYETSDYNILIASNLWEEFFEGYIQEIKIWERELNDSEIKTHYNQTKTSNKDTSFLKYVVIFLVLFGGGYGVSKYWRRKSETNEVKTTQSTVLPKIPKENDGHSAQILCFGPLQIIDVQGLDIAKKLSPLQKKLFMIIFLHSQGDKKGIDTKRLTELLWPGKSVANAKNTRGTTIQNLRQLLGTCPNLEVNFKDKHWFLHIGENCYSDYSMALQYLEFLASEDCAVTELRKLIPIVKKGRLFANTSAPWLDPFIEKFSNRIVEQFIQISKNPMIKTHTDVMLDLAEVIYLYDDLNEHALKMKLNVLIEQGKLSLAHQACHNFKKQYEKLYGEAYEVSFEEIIASQ
;
A
#
# COMPACT_ATOMS: atom_id res chain seq x y z
N MET A 1 34.99 -34.53 -30.49
CA MET A 1 34.63 -35.16 -29.20
C MET A 1 33.45 -34.36 -28.63
N ALA A 2 32.27 -34.46 -29.27
CA ALA A 2 31.20 -35.43 -29.06
C ALA A 2 30.27 -34.98 -27.93
N LYS A 3 28.96 -34.79 -28.06
CA LYS A 3 27.89 -34.88 -29.10
C LYS A 3 26.64 -34.30 -28.35
N SER A 4 25.59 -33.69 -28.89
CA SER A 4 25.07 -33.55 -30.25
C SER A 4 23.86 -32.60 -30.24
N PHE A 5 23.73 -31.87 -31.34
CA PHE A 5 22.52 -31.26 -31.93
C PHE A 5 21.39 -32.28 -32.20
N ILE A 6 20.16 -31.79 -32.42
CA ILE A 6 19.18 -32.07 -33.53
C ILE A 6 17.85 -31.39 -33.10
N ALA A 7 17.37 -30.29 -33.70
CA ALA A 7 16.83 -30.05 -35.04
C ALA A 7 15.42 -30.65 -35.30
N TYR A 8 14.51 -29.76 -35.70
CA TYR A 8 13.11 -29.92 -36.11
C TYR A 8 12.88 -31.02 -37.16
N ASN A 9 11.71 -31.69 -37.11
CA ASN A 9 10.91 -32.00 -38.29
C ASN A 9 9.46 -32.42 -37.91
N PHE A 10 8.48 -31.73 -38.50
CA PHE A 10 7.09 -32.18 -38.61
C PHE A 10 7.00 -33.33 -39.64
N PRO A 11 5.99 -34.21 -39.47
CA PRO A 11 5.18 -34.60 -40.61
C PRO A 11 3.69 -34.40 -40.34
N SER A 12 3.02 -33.84 -41.35
CA SER A 12 1.58 -33.88 -41.53
C SER A 12 1.14 -35.28 -41.95
N GLN A 13 0.05 -35.79 -41.38
CA GLN A 13 -1.14 -36.22 -42.14
C GLN A 13 -2.23 -36.81 -41.22
N SER A 14 -3.38 -36.15 -41.32
CA SER A 14 -4.78 -36.54 -41.15
C SER A 14 -5.22 -37.95 -40.69
N LYS A 15 -6.35 -37.91 -39.95
CA LYS A 15 -7.41 -38.92 -39.76
C LYS A 15 -7.21 -39.95 -38.65
N HIS A 16 -7.78 -39.68 -37.48
CA HIS A 16 -9.05 -40.27 -37.01
C HIS A 16 -9.27 -39.80 -35.57
N ILE A 17 -10.28 -38.95 -35.35
CA ILE A 17 -10.74 -38.62 -33.99
C ILE A 17 -11.47 -39.86 -33.47
N PRO A 18 -11.01 -40.52 -32.39
CA PRO A 18 -11.75 -41.62 -31.82
C PRO A 18 -13.02 -41.07 -31.15
N ILE A 19 -14.15 -41.72 -31.44
CA ILE A 19 -15.54 -41.42 -31.02
C ILE A 19 -15.71 -41.39 -29.48
N TRP A 20 -14.65 -41.64 -28.71
CA TRP A 20 -14.61 -41.53 -27.26
C TRP A 20 -14.41 -40.08 -26.74
N CYS A 21 -13.91 -39.15 -27.57
CA CYS A 21 -13.78 -37.74 -27.14
C CYS A 21 -15.10 -36.96 -27.19
N ILE A 22 -16.16 -37.50 -27.83
CA ILE A 22 -17.47 -36.84 -27.91
C ILE A 22 -18.35 -37.21 -26.68
N TYR A 23 -18.07 -38.32 -26.00
CA TYR A 23 -18.79 -38.70 -24.77
C TYR A 23 -18.31 -37.97 -23.51
N TRP A 24 -17.09 -37.41 -23.49
CA TRP A 24 -16.63 -36.57 -22.39
C TRP A 24 -17.13 -35.12 -22.48
N PHE A 25 -17.49 -34.66 -23.68
CA PHE A 25 -18.03 -33.30 -23.86
C PHE A 25 -19.55 -33.21 -23.59
N TRP A 26 -20.25 -34.34 -23.53
CA TRP A 26 -21.69 -34.42 -23.18
C TRP A 26 -21.98 -34.84 -21.74
N MET A 27 -20.95 -35.21 -20.94
CA MET A 27 -21.08 -35.43 -19.49
C MET A 27 -20.89 -34.14 -18.65
N LEU A 28 -20.62 -33.00 -19.29
CA LEU A 28 -20.49 -31.69 -18.65
C LEU A 28 -21.82 -30.90 -18.54
N PHE A 29 -22.94 -31.49 -18.99
CA PHE A 29 -24.28 -30.93 -18.86
C PHE A 29 -25.30 -31.96 -18.35
N ILE A 30 -24.89 -32.79 -17.40
CA ILE A 30 -25.86 -33.42 -16.48
C ILE A 30 -25.92 -32.50 -15.27
N GLY A 31 -26.95 -31.66 -15.23
CA GLY A 31 -27.29 -30.86 -14.07
C GLY A 31 -27.51 -31.76 -12.88
N VAL A 32 -26.49 -31.87 -12.03
CA VAL A 32 -26.67 -32.22 -10.63
C VAL A 32 -26.75 -30.88 -9.92
N ASP A 33 -27.96 -30.35 -9.79
CA ASP A 33 -28.28 -29.30 -8.81
C ASP A 33 -28.10 -29.91 -7.41
N SER A 34 -26.86 -29.94 -6.95
CA SER A 34 -26.49 -30.24 -5.57
C SER A 34 -26.37 -28.94 -4.80
N ALA A 35 -27.07 -28.84 -3.67
CA ALA A 35 -26.92 -27.77 -2.69
C ALA A 35 -25.43 -27.45 -2.49
N PHE A 36 -25.02 -26.22 -2.80
CA PHE A 36 -23.63 -25.79 -2.69
C PHE A 36 -23.29 -25.56 -1.22
N SER A 37 -22.50 -26.47 -0.65
CA SER A 37 -21.92 -26.30 0.67
C SER A 37 -20.44 -25.97 0.53
N GLN A 38 -20.02 -24.81 1.02
CA GLN A 38 -18.65 -24.32 0.89
C GLN A 38 -18.06 -24.00 2.26
N LYS A 39 -16.75 -24.22 2.43
CA LYS A 39 -16.01 -23.74 3.61
C LYS A 39 -15.60 -22.29 3.40
N TYR A 40 -15.55 -21.52 4.48
CA TYR A 40 -15.11 -20.12 4.45
C TYR A 40 -13.74 -19.95 3.76
N THR A 41 -12.80 -20.83 4.10
CA THR A 41 -11.44 -20.85 3.51
C THR A 41 -11.41 -21.15 2.01
N SER A 42 -12.48 -21.73 1.45
CA SER A 42 -12.61 -22.02 0.01
C SER A 42 -13.43 -20.98 -0.77
N LEU A 43 -14.01 -19.99 -0.09
CA LEU A 43 -14.79 -18.93 -0.72
C LEU A 43 -13.91 -18.03 -1.58
N SER A 44 -14.51 -17.45 -2.62
CA SER A 44 -13.89 -16.36 -3.37
C SER A 44 -13.72 -15.11 -2.50
N GLU A 45 -12.77 -14.24 -2.83
CA GLU A 45 -12.56 -13.00 -2.06
C GLU A 45 -13.79 -12.08 -2.05
N ARG A 46 -14.63 -12.14 -3.09
CA ARG A 46 -15.91 -11.41 -3.11
C ARG A 46 -16.88 -11.93 -2.05
N GLU A 47 -16.99 -13.25 -1.92
CA GLU A 47 -17.88 -13.89 -0.92
C GLU A 47 -17.34 -13.69 0.50
N LYS A 48 -16.02 -13.82 0.70
CA LYS A 48 -15.42 -13.48 1.99
C LYS A 48 -15.62 -12.02 2.34
N HIS A 49 -15.46 -11.12 1.37
CA HIS A 49 -15.70 -9.70 1.58
C HIS A 49 -17.13 -9.44 2.05
N GLN A 50 -18.13 -10.05 1.40
CA GLN A 50 -19.52 -9.94 1.82
C GLN A 50 -19.69 -10.35 3.29
N LEU A 51 -19.16 -11.50 3.69
CA LEU A 51 -19.20 -11.95 5.10
C LEU A 51 -18.50 -10.98 6.05
N ARG A 52 -17.30 -10.50 5.70
CA ARG A 52 -16.52 -9.53 6.52
C ARG A 52 -17.30 -8.24 6.78
N THR A 53 -18.21 -7.86 5.88
CA THR A 53 -19.01 -6.62 5.96
C THR A 53 -20.48 -6.82 6.36
N THR A 54 -20.85 -8.01 6.82
CA THR A 54 -22.24 -8.33 7.18
C THR A 54 -22.32 -8.97 8.57
N SER A 55 -23.15 -8.38 9.42
CA SER A 55 -23.54 -8.88 10.74
C SER A 55 -24.71 -9.84 10.59
N HIS A 56 -24.67 -10.93 11.33
CA HIS A 56 -25.68 -11.98 11.38
C HIS A 56 -26.16 -12.18 12.81
N ILE A 57 -27.45 -12.50 12.96
CA ILE A 57 -27.96 -13.03 14.23
C ILE A 57 -27.45 -14.46 14.36
N LEU A 58 -26.74 -14.74 15.45
CA LEU A 58 -26.22 -16.08 15.77
C LEU A 58 -27.14 -16.78 16.76
N ILE A 59 -27.70 -17.91 16.35
CA ILE A 59 -28.50 -18.79 17.20
C ILE A 59 -27.80 -20.11 17.49
N ASP A 60 -27.99 -20.65 18.68
CA ASP A 60 -27.51 -21.97 19.07
C ASP A 60 -28.69 -22.95 19.14
N LEU A 61 -28.78 -23.87 18.18
CA LEU A 61 -29.89 -24.82 18.13
C LEU A 61 -29.90 -25.78 19.31
N LYS A 62 -28.84 -25.90 20.10
CA LYS A 62 -28.87 -26.67 21.34
C LYS A 62 -29.75 -25.98 22.40
N GLU A 63 -29.72 -24.66 22.44
CA GLU A 63 -30.36 -23.81 23.46
C GLU A 63 -31.70 -23.22 22.98
N THR A 64 -31.88 -23.02 21.68
CA THR A 64 -33.08 -22.39 21.11
C THR A 64 -34.24 -23.39 20.93
N SER A 65 -35.47 -23.02 21.30
CA SER A 65 -36.70 -23.75 20.94
C SER A 65 -37.10 -23.48 19.49
N LEU A 66 -37.47 -24.52 18.75
CA LEU A 66 -37.99 -24.41 17.37
C LEU A 66 -39.51 -24.41 17.39
N ASP A 67 -40.10 -23.31 17.88
CA ASP A 67 -41.55 -23.11 17.88
C ASP A 67 -41.99 -22.17 16.73
N SER A 68 -43.29 -22.12 16.46
CA SER A 68 -43.83 -21.29 15.37
C SER A 68 -43.53 -19.79 15.53
N LEU A 69 -43.32 -19.31 16.76
CA LEU A 69 -43.04 -17.92 17.03
C LEU A 69 -41.63 -17.55 16.53
N MET A 70 -40.64 -18.41 16.76
CA MET A 70 -39.28 -18.22 16.24
C MET A 70 -39.27 -18.06 14.72
N PHE A 71 -39.98 -18.91 13.99
CA PHE A 71 -40.07 -18.82 12.53
C PHE A 71 -40.94 -17.65 12.03
N GLN A 72 -41.86 -17.13 12.84
CA GLN A 72 -42.54 -15.86 12.56
C GLN A 72 -41.60 -14.66 12.71
N THR A 73 -40.52 -14.80 13.49
CA THR A 73 -39.53 -13.76 13.69
C THR A 73 -38.35 -13.86 12.72
N LEU A 74 -38.30 -14.87 11.85
CA LEU A 74 -37.34 -14.90 10.76
C LEU A 74 -37.76 -13.88 9.71
N SER A 75 -37.13 -12.70 9.71
CA SER A 75 -37.33 -11.71 8.64
C SER A 75 -36.38 -11.94 7.46
N ASP A 76 -36.84 -11.61 6.24
CA ASP A 76 -35.99 -11.59 5.04
C ASP A 76 -34.92 -10.49 5.08
N ASN A 77 -35.09 -9.51 5.97
CA ASN A 77 -34.29 -8.28 6.02
C ASN A 77 -32.94 -8.47 6.72
N VAL A 78 -32.79 -9.48 7.58
CA VAL A 78 -31.59 -9.69 8.41
C VAL A 78 -30.99 -11.07 8.13
N PRO A 79 -29.67 -11.20 7.96
CA PRO A 79 -29.04 -12.49 7.71
C PRO A 79 -28.79 -13.25 9.03
N TRP A 80 -28.79 -14.58 8.95
CA TRP A 80 -28.72 -15.46 10.11
C TRP A 80 -27.49 -16.37 10.04
N ALA A 81 -26.97 -16.71 11.20
CA ALA A 81 -25.95 -17.71 11.41
C ALA A 81 -26.41 -18.69 12.49
N VAL A 82 -25.96 -19.94 12.41
CA VAL A 82 -26.42 -20.97 13.33
C VAL A 82 -25.29 -21.89 13.78
N VAL A 83 -25.29 -22.21 15.07
CA VAL A 83 -24.55 -23.34 15.64
C VAL A 83 -25.48 -24.56 15.63
N PRO A 84 -25.16 -25.62 14.87
CA PRO A 84 -25.98 -26.82 14.82
C PRO A 84 -26.06 -27.52 16.19
N SER A 85 -27.21 -28.10 16.49
CA SER A 85 -27.36 -28.94 17.69
C SER A 85 -26.77 -30.33 17.45
N GLY A 86 -26.51 -31.07 18.53
CA GLY A 86 -26.20 -32.51 18.44
C GLY A 86 -27.36 -33.37 17.91
N ASN A 87 -28.57 -32.80 17.75
CA ASN A 87 -29.75 -33.50 17.25
C ASN A 87 -29.97 -33.22 15.75
N ARG A 88 -29.74 -34.24 14.92
CA ARG A 88 -29.85 -34.15 13.45
C ARG A 88 -31.27 -33.84 12.96
N GLU A 89 -32.29 -34.34 13.63
CA GLU A 89 -33.69 -34.07 13.27
C GLU A 89 -34.03 -32.61 13.55
N LYS A 90 -33.62 -32.10 14.72
CA LYS A 90 -33.80 -30.69 15.09
C LYS A 90 -33.14 -29.76 14.07
N ASN A 91 -31.92 -30.08 13.64
CA ASN A 91 -31.22 -29.31 12.60
C ASN A 91 -31.98 -29.36 11.25
N SER A 92 -32.47 -30.54 10.86
CA SER A 92 -33.21 -30.73 9.59
C SER A 92 -34.52 -29.95 9.55
N VAL A 93 -35.27 -29.92 10.68
CA VAL A 93 -36.49 -29.11 10.81
C VAL A 93 -36.17 -27.63 10.62
N PHE A 94 -35.13 -27.12 11.27
CA PHE A 94 -34.72 -25.74 11.13
C PHE A 94 -34.36 -25.40 9.68
N PHE A 95 -33.52 -26.20 9.01
CA PHE A 95 -33.09 -25.90 7.64
C PHE A 95 -34.24 -25.91 6.63
N ASN A 96 -35.17 -26.87 6.73
CA ASN A 96 -36.34 -26.94 5.85
C ASN A 96 -37.26 -25.73 6.01
N GLN A 97 -37.36 -25.20 7.23
CA GLN A 97 -38.16 -24.01 7.46
C GLN A 97 -37.41 -22.75 7.02
N TYR A 98 -36.12 -22.63 7.36
CA TYR A 98 -35.27 -21.50 6.97
C TYR A 98 -35.19 -21.32 5.44
N SER A 99 -35.12 -22.42 4.67
CA SER A 99 -35.06 -22.37 3.20
C SER A 99 -36.28 -21.70 2.54
N ASN A 100 -37.40 -21.56 3.25
CA ASN A 100 -38.58 -20.84 2.75
C ASN A 100 -38.43 -19.32 2.82
N TYR A 101 -37.49 -18.81 3.61
CA TYR A 101 -37.26 -17.39 3.84
C TYR A 101 -36.05 -16.90 3.06
N ARG A 102 -34.92 -17.62 3.17
CA ARG A 102 -33.66 -17.22 2.53
C ARG A 102 -32.89 -18.43 2.03
N ASN A 103 -32.17 -18.23 0.93
CA ASN A 103 -31.41 -19.28 0.25
C ASN A 103 -29.94 -19.35 0.68
N GLN A 104 -29.49 -18.57 1.67
CA GLN A 104 -28.11 -18.58 2.15
C GLN A 104 -28.07 -18.53 3.68
N LEU A 105 -27.34 -19.46 4.29
CA LEU A 105 -27.20 -19.58 5.74
C LEU A 105 -25.74 -19.84 6.13
N VAL A 106 -25.26 -19.13 7.16
CA VAL A 106 -23.94 -19.36 7.72
C VAL A 106 -24.03 -20.38 8.86
N ILE A 107 -23.18 -21.40 8.81
CA ILE A 107 -23.07 -22.43 9.83
C ILE A 107 -21.74 -22.25 10.57
N ILE A 108 -21.80 -22.16 11.89
CA ILE A 108 -20.61 -22.09 12.75
C ILE A 108 -20.34 -23.47 13.36
N GLY A 109 -19.11 -23.98 13.18
CA GLY A 109 -18.65 -25.24 13.77
C GLY A 109 -18.25 -26.31 12.74
N GLN A 110 -18.27 -27.59 13.14
CA GLN A 110 -17.73 -28.68 12.31
C GLN A 110 -18.67 -29.18 11.21
N VAL A 111 -18.09 -29.48 10.05
CA VAL A 111 -18.78 -30.06 8.88
C VAL A 111 -19.28 -31.47 9.21
N GLY A 112 -20.59 -31.73 9.03
CA GLY A 112 -21.19 -33.06 9.17
C GLY A 112 -22.35 -33.20 10.17
N ALA A 113 -22.92 -32.09 10.65
CA ALA A 113 -24.00 -32.09 11.65
C ALA A 113 -25.40 -32.46 11.12
N PHE A 114 -25.54 -32.85 9.85
CA PHE A 114 -26.84 -33.06 9.20
C PHE A 114 -26.84 -34.14 8.12
N THR A 115 -28.01 -34.75 7.90
CA THR A 115 -28.24 -35.88 6.98
C THR A 115 -28.75 -35.43 5.61
N GLN A 116 -29.51 -34.35 5.52
CA GLN A 116 -30.05 -33.79 4.27
C GLN A 116 -30.15 -32.25 4.41
N VAL A 117 -29.75 -31.54 3.36
CA VAL A 117 -29.87 -30.07 3.24
C VAL A 117 -30.86 -29.80 2.10
N PRO A 118 -31.82 -28.86 2.25
CA PRO A 118 -32.69 -28.44 1.16
C PRO A 118 -31.87 -28.05 -0.08
N LYS A 119 -32.32 -28.45 -1.27
CA LYS A 119 -31.57 -28.19 -2.52
C LYS A 119 -31.34 -26.70 -2.78
N ASP A 120 -32.29 -25.88 -2.36
CA ASP A 120 -32.30 -24.44 -2.61
C ASP A 120 -31.53 -23.65 -1.54
N LEU A 121 -31.00 -24.32 -0.51
CA LEU A 121 -30.28 -23.68 0.59
C LEU A 121 -28.75 -23.80 0.39
N SER A 122 -28.12 -22.66 0.13
CA SER A 122 -26.67 -22.49 0.09
C SER A 122 -26.12 -22.37 1.52
N LEU A 123 -25.09 -23.17 1.83
CA LEU A 123 -24.49 -23.21 3.16
C LEU A 123 -23.04 -22.77 3.13
N ILE A 124 -22.71 -21.80 3.99
CA ILE A 124 -21.34 -21.37 4.24
C ILE A 124 -20.90 -21.86 5.61
N TRP A 125 -19.84 -22.66 5.66
CA TRP A 125 -19.27 -23.14 6.91
C TRP A 125 -18.12 -22.26 7.38
N VAL A 126 -18.22 -21.75 8.60
CA VAL A 126 -17.16 -21.00 9.28
C VAL A 126 -16.68 -21.83 10.47
N ALA A 127 -15.39 -22.13 10.53
CA ALA A 127 -14.85 -22.85 11.68
C ALA A 127 -14.68 -21.89 12.86
N ASP A 128 -14.78 -22.39 14.09
CA ASP A 128 -14.50 -21.58 15.29
C ASP A 128 -13.09 -20.99 15.29
N LEU A 129 -12.14 -21.66 14.64
CA LEU A 129 -10.75 -21.23 14.50
C LEU A 129 -10.58 -20.03 13.54
N ASP A 130 -11.54 -19.79 12.64
CA ASP A 130 -11.50 -18.73 11.63
C ASP A 130 -12.01 -17.38 12.17
N MET A 131 -12.45 -17.33 13.44
CA MET A 131 -13.05 -16.15 14.05
C MET A 131 -12.45 -15.79 15.41
N ASP A 132 -12.41 -14.50 15.69
CA ASP A 132 -12.24 -13.99 17.06
C ASP A 132 -13.55 -14.11 17.83
N LYS A 133 -13.46 -14.28 19.14
CA LYS A 133 -14.61 -14.37 20.04
C LYS A 133 -14.46 -13.34 21.15
N VAL A 134 -15.50 -12.55 21.34
CA VAL A 134 -15.61 -11.59 22.44
C VAL A 134 -16.82 -11.99 23.28
N GLU A 135 -16.56 -12.33 24.53
CA GLU A 135 -17.59 -12.55 25.54
C GLU A 135 -17.68 -11.29 26.40
N LEU A 136 -18.87 -10.71 26.47
CA LEU A 136 -19.11 -9.52 27.29
C LEU A 136 -19.46 -9.96 28.71
N ASP A 137 -18.59 -9.63 29.67
CA ASP A 137 -18.83 -9.80 31.11
C ASP A 137 -19.62 -8.62 31.70
N SER A 138 -20.21 -8.82 32.89
CA SER A 138 -21.11 -7.88 33.59
C SER A 138 -20.53 -6.50 33.90
N ILE A 139 -19.21 -6.31 33.73
CA ILE A 139 -18.48 -5.08 34.00
C ILE A 139 -18.18 -4.30 32.70
N GLY A 140 -18.45 -4.87 31.52
CA GLY A 140 -18.32 -4.19 30.23
C GLY A 140 -16.88 -3.92 29.77
N ASN A 141 -15.88 -4.52 30.40
CA ASN A 141 -14.49 -4.47 29.93
C ASN A 141 -14.26 -5.54 28.87
N ILE A 142 -13.76 -5.12 27.70
CA ILE A 142 -13.14 -6.01 26.72
C ILE A 142 -11.85 -6.52 27.37
N ASP A 143 -11.70 -7.84 27.54
CA ASP A 143 -10.52 -8.44 28.14
C ASP A 143 -9.28 -8.04 27.31
N GLN A 144 -8.52 -7.06 27.80
CA GLN A 144 -7.49 -6.39 27.02
C GLN A 144 -6.21 -7.23 26.97
N GLU A 145 -6.10 -8.04 25.94
CA GLU A 145 -4.88 -8.03 25.13
C GLU A 145 -5.27 -7.49 23.75
N LYS A 146 -5.00 -6.20 23.49
CA LYS A 146 -5.06 -5.59 22.16
C LYS A 146 -3.98 -6.21 21.25
N LYS A 147 -4.07 -7.50 21.00
CA LYS A 147 -3.22 -8.20 20.03
C LYS A 147 -3.97 -8.21 18.72
N SER A 148 -3.33 -7.67 17.69
CA SER A 148 -3.75 -7.86 16.32
C SER A 148 -4.07 -9.33 16.07
N SER A 149 -5.20 -9.59 15.41
CA SER A 149 -5.63 -10.95 15.05
C SER A 149 -5.73 -11.06 13.53
N ASP A 150 -5.10 -12.10 13.00
CA ASP A 150 -5.12 -12.47 11.58
C ASP A 150 -6.45 -13.07 11.13
N LYS A 151 -7.35 -13.37 12.08
CA LYS A 151 -8.68 -13.90 11.78
C LYS A 151 -9.54 -12.84 11.13
N GLU A 152 -10.32 -13.22 10.14
CA GLU A 152 -11.07 -12.25 9.32
C GLU A 152 -12.44 -11.88 9.90
N LEU A 153 -12.95 -12.68 10.85
CA LEU A 153 -14.32 -12.61 11.33
C LEU A 153 -14.38 -12.47 12.86
N LEU A 154 -15.45 -11.86 13.36
CA LEU A 154 -15.68 -11.61 14.79
C LEU A 154 -17.05 -12.12 15.24
N SER A 155 -17.05 -12.91 16.31
CA SER A 155 -18.25 -13.35 17.02
C SER A 155 -18.34 -12.66 18.38
N ILE A 156 -19.53 -12.15 18.72
CA ILE A 156 -19.83 -11.49 20.00
C ILE A 156 -20.91 -12.28 20.73
N TYR A 157 -20.67 -12.55 22.00
CA TYR A 157 -21.62 -13.17 22.91
C TYR A 157 -21.93 -12.26 24.11
N ALA A 158 -23.22 -12.06 24.39
CA ALA A 158 -23.70 -11.33 25.57
C ALA A 158 -24.66 -12.21 26.39
N GLY A 159 -24.22 -12.61 27.59
CA GLY A 159 -25.04 -13.42 28.52
C GLY A 159 -26.09 -12.62 29.30
N HIS A 160 -26.86 -13.33 30.12
CA HIS A 160 -27.95 -12.80 30.94
C HIS A 160 -27.54 -11.62 31.81
N GLY A 161 -28.28 -10.50 31.69
CA GLY A 161 -28.07 -9.28 32.48
C GLY A 161 -27.21 -8.21 31.81
N ASN A 162 -26.63 -8.51 30.63
CA ASN A 162 -25.84 -7.55 29.87
C ASN A 162 -26.70 -6.84 28.83
N ASN A 163 -26.93 -5.54 29.02
CA ASN A 163 -27.52 -4.70 27.98
C ASN A 163 -26.51 -4.52 26.84
N LEU A 164 -26.59 -5.41 25.85
CA LEU A 164 -25.95 -5.25 24.55
C LEU A 164 -26.68 -4.13 23.82
N THR A 165 -25.99 -3.04 23.52
CA THR A 165 -26.56 -1.88 22.81
C THR A 165 -25.80 -1.63 21.51
N PHE A 166 -26.42 -0.91 20.58
CA PHE A 166 -25.76 -0.51 19.33
C PHE A 166 -24.47 0.28 19.59
N SER A 167 -24.49 1.23 20.52
CA SER A 167 -23.28 1.99 20.92
C SER A 167 -22.13 1.08 21.34
N LYS A 168 -22.37 0.07 22.17
CA LYS A 168 -21.31 -0.87 22.59
C LYS A 168 -20.75 -1.68 21.42
N LEU A 169 -21.62 -2.07 20.48
CA LEU A 169 -21.19 -2.78 19.26
C LEU A 169 -20.34 -1.88 18.36
N LEU A 170 -20.65 -0.58 18.27
CA LEU A 170 -19.81 0.40 17.59
C LEU A 170 -18.45 0.56 18.27
N ASP A 171 -18.41 0.63 19.61
CA ASP A 171 -17.16 0.74 20.36
C ASP A 171 -16.27 -0.49 20.15
N ILE A 172 -16.86 -1.69 20.14
CA ILE A 172 -16.15 -2.94 19.82
C ILE A 172 -15.65 -2.94 18.38
N TRP A 173 -16.50 -2.54 17.42
CA TRP A 173 -16.12 -2.45 16.01
C TRP A 173 -14.94 -1.48 15.82
N GLN A 174 -15.02 -0.30 16.42
CA GLN A 174 -13.98 0.72 16.32
C GLN A 174 -12.67 0.28 17.00
N SER A 175 -12.75 -0.31 18.20
CA SER A 175 -11.56 -0.74 18.97
C SER A 175 -10.85 -1.97 18.41
N LEU A 176 -11.51 -2.78 17.60
CA LEU A 176 -10.91 -3.95 16.94
C LEU A 176 -10.61 -3.71 15.46
N GLY A 177 -11.11 -2.61 14.88
CA GLY A 177 -11.06 -2.37 13.44
C GLY A 177 -11.69 -3.50 12.63
N LYS A 178 -12.72 -4.16 13.20
CA LYS A 178 -13.35 -5.36 12.66
C LYS A 178 -14.84 -5.36 12.96
N MET A 179 -15.65 -5.61 11.94
CA MET A 179 -17.10 -5.60 12.07
C MET A 179 -17.58 -6.81 12.90
N PRO A 180 -18.52 -6.64 13.85
CA PRO A 180 -19.18 -7.76 14.52
C PRO A 180 -19.97 -8.62 13.52
N ASN A 181 -19.44 -9.78 13.12
CA ASN A 181 -20.06 -10.61 12.08
C ASN A 181 -21.17 -11.51 12.63
N PHE A 182 -21.02 -12.02 13.86
CA PHE A 182 -21.96 -12.97 14.47
C PHE A 182 -22.33 -12.51 15.88
N ILE A 183 -23.61 -12.26 16.12
CA ILE A 183 -24.08 -11.67 17.39
C ILE A 183 -25.07 -12.62 18.06
N LYS A 184 -24.71 -13.11 19.24
CA LYS A 184 -25.57 -13.94 20.11
C LYS A 184 -25.83 -13.20 21.41
N ALA A 185 -27.09 -13.02 21.79
CA ALA A 185 -27.45 -12.45 23.09
C ALA A 185 -28.74 -13.08 23.64
N GLU A 186 -28.84 -13.15 24.96
CA GLU A 186 -30.04 -13.63 25.68
C GLU A 186 -31.09 -12.50 25.81
N THR A 187 -31.66 -12.07 24.68
CA THR A 187 -32.66 -10.99 24.57
C THR A 187 -33.75 -11.31 23.54
N SER A 188 -34.73 -10.42 23.33
CA SER A 188 -35.78 -10.64 22.32
C SER A 188 -35.21 -10.61 20.90
N PHE A 189 -35.74 -11.47 20.03
CA PHE A 189 -35.33 -11.52 18.63
C PHE A 189 -35.57 -10.21 17.89
N GLU A 190 -36.70 -9.53 18.14
CA GLU A 190 -37.01 -8.21 17.56
C GLU A 190 -35.92 -7.17 17.90
N TYR A 191 -35.40 -7.19 19.13
CA TYR A 191 -34.32 -6.30 19.53
C TYR A 191 -33.00 -6.64 18.82
N LEU A 192 -32.66 -7.93 18.70
CA LEU A 192 -31.50 -8.38 17.94
C LEU A 192 -31.60 -8.06 16.44
N GLU A 193 -32.77 -8.22 15.85
CA GLU A 193 -33.02 -7.85 14.45
C GLU A 193 -32.76 -6.36 14.22
N ASN A 194 -33.27 -5.50 15.10
CA ASN A 194 -33.01 -4.06 15.02
C ASN A 194 -31.52 -3.75 15.15
N LEU A 195 -30.81 -4.34 16.13
CA LEU A 195 -29.37 -4.13 16.30
C LEU A 195 -28.54 -4.57 15.08
N VAL A 196 -28.83 -5.76 14.54
CA VAL A 196 -28.12 -6.30 13.39
C VAL A 196 -28.46 -5.51 12.12
N HIS A 197 -29.72 -5.07 11.98
CA HIS A 197 -30.12 -4.18 10.91
C HIS A 197 -29.34 -2.86 10.96
N GLU A 198 -29.30 -2.19 12.12
CA GLU A 198 -28.52 -0.96 12.33
C GLU A 198 -27.03 -1.15 12.01
N LEU A 199 -26.39 -2.25 12.43
CA LEU A 199 -24.99 -2.54 12.07
C LEU A 199 -24.77 -2.74 10.57
N ASN A 200 -25.71 -3.40 9.90
CA ASN A 200 -25.60 -3.67 8.48
C ASN A 200 -25.81 -2.40 7.64
N THR A 201 -26.73 -1.52 8.04
CA THR A 201 -27.05 -0.26 7.36
C THR A 201 -26.13 0.90 7.74
N ASN A 202 -25.43 0.82 8.88
CA ASN A 202 -24.47 1.84 9.29
C ASN A 202 -23.37 2.01 8.22
N PRO A 203 -23.11 3.24 7.74
CA PRO A 203 -21.99 3.50 6.84
C PRO A 203 -20.67 3.03 7.43
N LYS A 204 -19.82 2.47 6.59
CA LYS A 204 -18.56 1.87 7.03
C LYS A 204 -17.47 2.08 6.01
N ILE A 205 -16.24 2.12 6.50
CA ILE A 205 -15.03 2.09 5.67
C ILE A 205 -14.34 0.76 5.89
N PHE A 206 -13.72 0.22 4.86
CA PHE A 206 -13.05 -1.07 4.94
C PHE A 206 -11.95 -1.18 3.91
N GLY A 207 -11.04 -2.11 4.15
CA GLY A 207 -9.92 -2.32 3.26
C GLY A 207 -9.02 -3.48 3.63
N VAL A 208 -7.87 -3.48 2.99
CA VAL A 208 -6.80 -4.45 3.21
C VAL A 208 -5.47 -3.74 3.30
N VAL A 209 -4.64 -4.21 4.22
CA VAL A 209 -3.23 -3.84 4.36
C VAL A 209 -2.39 -5.08 4.14
N GLN A 210 -1.45 -4.99 3.21
CA GLN A 210 -0.65 -6.13 2.78
C GLN A 210 0.77 -5.73 2.39
N THR A 211 1.64 -6.71 2.26
CA THR A 211 2.94 -6.61 1.60
C THR A 211 2.87 -7.33 0.25
N GLU A 212 3.94 -7.28 -0.55
CA GLU A 212 4.05 -8.12 -1.76
C GLU A 212 3.92 -9.64 -1.48
N LYS A 213 4.08 -10.06 -0.22
CA LYS A 213 4.06 -11.48 0.19
C LYS A 213 2.72 -11.93 0.79
N GLY A 214 1.78 -11.02 1.03
CA GLY A 214 0.51 -11.32 1.70
C GLY A 214 0.14 -10.29 2.76
N LEU A 215 -0.93 -10.57 3.52
CA LEU A 215 -1.47 -9.68 4.54
C LEU A 215 -0.43 -9.20 5.54
N LEU A 216 -0.55 -7.94 5.96
CA LEU A 216 0.33 -7.34 6.94
C LEU A 216 -0.45 -7.14 8.25
N ASP A 217 -0.12 -7.98 9.22
CA ASP A 217 -0.67 -7.92 10.58
C ASP A 217 -0.15 -6.70 11.36
N GLY A 218 -0.78 -6.31 12.47
CA GLY A 218 -0.25 -5.32 13.41
C GLY A 218 -0.15 -3.89 12.87
N VAL A 219 -1.05 -3.50 11.96
CA VAL A 219 -1.07 -2.13 11.38
C VAL A 219 -2.01 -1.24 12.18
N ILE A 220 -1.57 -0.03 12.50
CA ILE A 220 -2.35 0.99 13.22
C ILE A 220 -2.80 2.07 12.22
N PHE A 221 -4.01 2.58 12.35
CA PHE A 221 -4.44 3.81 11.65
C PHE A 221 -4.47 4.97 12.64
N LYS A 222 -3.72 6.04 12.35
CA LYS A 222 -3.45 7.12 13.33
C LYS A 222 -4.68 7.77 13.96
N ASP A 223 -5.76 7.91 13.20
CA ASP A 223 -7.02 8.52 13.68
C ASP A 223 -7.92 7.53 14.44
N PHE A 224 -7.52 6.26 14.55
CA PHE A 224 -8.27 5.17 15.18
C PHE A 224 -7.59 4.63 16.45
N GLY A 225 -6.79 5.48 17.10
CA GLY A 225 -6.08 5.17 18.34
C GLY A 225 -4.94 4.18 18.13
N ASP A 226 -4.71 3.31 19.11
CA ASP A 226 -3.69 2.27 19.14
C ASP A 226 -4.19 0.91 18.61
N THR A 227 -5.35 0.90 17.96
CA THR A 227 -5.96 -0.31 17.39
C THR A 227 -5.08 -0.92 16.31
N GLN A 228 -4.77 -2.21 16.44
CA GLN A 228 -3.99 -2.96 15.45
C GLN A 228 -4.87 -3.89 14.62
N VAL A 229 -4.68 -3.89 13.30
CA VAL A 229 -5.44 -4.75 12.37
C VAL A 229 -4.58 -5.84 11.71
N GLY A 230 -5.18 -7.01 11.50
CA GLY A 230 -4.58 -8.20 10.92
C GLY A 230 -4.49 -8.24 9.40
N GLY A 231 -4.38 -7.08 8.76
CA GLY A 231 -4.43 -6.93 7.31
C GLY A 231 -5.81 -6.49 6.82
N HIS A 232 -6.87 -7.28 7.01
CA HIS A 232 -8.22 -6.80 6.73
C HIS A 232 -8.73 -5.88 7.85
N PHE A 233 -9.39 -4.79 7.48
CA PHE A 233 -9.95 -3.86 8.44
C PHE A 233 -11.33 -3.35 8.01
N SER A 234 -12.12 -2.97 9.01
CA SER A 234 -13.37 -2.24 8.83
C SER A 234 -13.63 -1.34 10.04
N TYR A 235 -14.02 -0.10 9.80
CA TYR A 235 -14.43 0.84 10.84
C TYR A 235 -15.83 1.39 10.55
N PRO A 236 -16.65 1.63 11.60
CA PRO A 236 -17.90 2.35 11.45
C PRO A 236 -17.63 3.82 11.15
N VAL A 237 -18.47 4.44 10.32
CA VAL A 237 -18.49 5.89 10.15
C VAL A 237 -19.53 6.46 11.10
N GLN A 238 -19.12 7.41 11.93
CA GLN A 238 -20.03 8.12 12.83
C GLN A 238 -20.54 9.40 12.14
N ASP A 239 -21.72 9.88 12.54
CA ASP A 239 -22.35 11.12 12.05
C ASP A 239 -21.61 12.37 12.60
N THR A 240 -20.34 12.52 12.21
CA THR A 240 -19.51 13.68 12.50
C THR A 240 -19.30 14.52 11.24
N LEU A 241 -19.11 15.84 11.39
CA LEU A 241 -18.87 16.77 10.28
C LEU A 241 -17.64 16.41 9.41
N ALA A 242 -16.72 15.58 9.92
CA ALA A 242 -15.53 15.12 9.20
C ALA A 242 -15.56 13.60 9.03
N LEU A 243 -15.34 13.13 7.80
CA LEU A 243 -15.10 11.73 7.49
C LEU A 243 -13.67 11.33 7.86
N PRO A 244 -13.42 10.06 8.24
CA PRO A 244 -12.12 9.64 8.73
C PRO A 244 -11.02 9.68 7.67
N ILE A 245 -9.79 10.00 8.08
CA ILE A 245 -8.61 9.90 7.22
C ILE A 245 -7.84 8.64 7.60
N LEU A 246 -7.47 7.84 6.60
CA LEU A 246 -6.74 6.60 6.83
C LEU A 246 -5.24 6.84 6.60
N VAL A 247 -4.47 6.87 7.69
CA VAL A 247 -3.01 6.94 7.67
C VAL A 247 -2.44 5.69 8.35
N PRO A 248 -2.03 4.65 7.60
CA PRO A 248 -1.48 3.44 8.17
C PRO A 248 -0.10 3.68 8.79
N TYR A 249 0.19 2.92 9.84
CA TYR A 249 1.42 2.98 10.58
C TYR A 249 1.80 1.61 11.10
N LYS A 250 3.07 1.23 10.92
CA LYS A 250 3.67 0.04 11.53
C LYS A 250 5.19 0.22 11.63
N PRO A 251 5.81 0.00 12.79
CA PRO A 251 7.27 0.08 12.95
C PRO A 251 8.02 -0.80 11.93
N GLY A 252 9.01 -0.22 11.25
CA GLY A 252 9.79 -0.89 10.22
C GLY A 252 9.12 -1.01 8.84
N PHE A 253 7.97 -0.35 8.62
CA PHE A 253 7.29 -0.32 7.33
C PHE A 253 6.99 1.11 6.86
N HIS A 254 6.98 1.30 5.54
CA HIS A 254 6.42 2.45 4.85
C HIS A 254 5.23 2.00 3.99
N PHE A 255 4.21 2.84 3.82
CA PHE A 255 2.98 2.47 3.12
C PHE A 255 2.77 3.27 1.83
N SER A 256 2.25 2.60 0.80
CA SER A 256 1.74 3.23 -0.43
C SER A 256 0.29 2.80 -0.69
N PRO A 257 -0.65 3.74 -0.87
CA PRO A 257 -0.51 5.16 -0.52
C PRO A 257 -0.18 5.34 0.97
N ASP A 258 0.37 6.48 1.35
CA ASP A 258 0.67 6.82 2.74
C ASP A 258 -0.55 7.40 3.48
N ILE A 259 -1.55 7.84 2.72
CA ILE A 259 -2.81 8.41 3.20
C ILE A 259 -3.95 8.13 2.22
N ILE A 260 -5.15 7.90 2.73
CA ILE A 260 -6.39 7.90 1.94
C ILE A 260 -7.40 8.82 2.63
N TYR A 261 -7.91 9.80 1.88
CA TYR A 261 -9.06 10.61 2.28
C TYR A 261 -10.35 9.87 1.96
N THR A 262 -11.23 9.71 2.94
CA THR A 262 -12.55 9.14 2.71
C THR A 262 -13.52 10.23 2.28
N SER A 263 -14.44 9.86 1.39
CA SER A 263 -15.46 10.73 0.84
C SER A 263 -16.77 9.95 0.70
N PRO A 264 -17.95 10.60 0.67
CA PRO A 264 -19.22 9.91 0.51
C PRO A 264 -19.25 8.96 -0.69
N GLU A 265 -18.61 9.37 -1.80
CA GLU A 265 -18.54 8.61 -3.06
C GLU A 265 -17.68 7.36 -2.94
N ASN A 266 -16.76 7.31 -1.96
CA ASN A 266 -15.79 6.24 -1.82
C ASN A 266 -15.97 5.37 -0.58
N LEU A 267 -16.95 5.63 0.29
CA LEU A 267 -17.17 4.87 1.54
C LEU A 267 -17.25 3.36 1.28
N ASN A 268 -18.00 2.96 0.26
CA ASN A 268 -18.23 1.56 -0.12
C ASN A 268 -17.13 0.95 -1.00
N ASN A 269 -16.06 1.69 -1.30
CA ASN A 269 -14.93 1.17 -2.07
C ASN A 269 -13.89 0.55 -1.13
N GLN A 270 -13.41 -0.64 -1.48
CA GLN A 270 -12.32 -1.26 -0.74
C GLN A 270 -11.05 -0.40 -0.81
N LYS A 271 -10.49 -0.08 0.36
CA LYS A 271 -9.21 0.62 0.48
C LYS A 271 -8.06 -0.39 0.46
N GLU A 272 -6.94 -0.03 -0.13
CA GLU A 272 -5.76 -0.88 -0.20
C GLU A 272 -4.51 -0.10 0.21
N PHE A 273 -3.74 -0.68 1.12
CA PHE A 273 -2.43 -0.17 1.54
C PHE A 273 -1.37 -1.26 1.36
N VAL A 274 -0.28 -0.91 0.67
CA VAL A 274 0.86 -1.81 0.50
C VAL A 274 2.02 -1.34 1.37
N GLY A 275 2.38 -2.16 2.37
CA GLY A 275 3.50 -1.97 3.27
C GLY A 275 4.81 -2.51 2.69
N PHE A 276 5.85 -1.67 2.69
CA PHE A 276 7.20 -1.96 2.26
C PHE A 276 8.14 -1.93 3.47
N PRO A 277 8.92 -3.00 3.73
CA PRO A 277 9.86 -2.99 4.84
C PRO A 277 10.95 -1.94 4.61
N LEU A 278 11.25 -1.19 5.66
CA LEU A 278 12.29 -0.17 5.67
C LEU A 278 13.69 -0.80 5.63
N ASP A 279 14.64 -0.11 4.99
CA ASP A 279 16.04 -0.52 5.06
C ASP A 279 16.59 -0.29 6.49
N ALA A 280 17.53 -1.12 6.93
CA ALA A 280 18.04 -1.13 8.31
C ALA A 280 18.67 0.21 8.77
N GLU A 281 19.21 0.99 7.83
CA GLU A 281 19.80 2.32 8.07
C GLU A 281 18.82 3.47 7.82
N TYR A 282 17.59 3.20 7.35
CA TYR A 282 16.60 4.24 7.15
C TYR A 282 16.33 4.96 8.48
N GLY A 283 16.42 6.29 8.49
CA GLY A 283 16.25 7.11 9.70
C GLY A 283 17.43 7.09 10.67
N LEU A 284 18.56 6.44 10.36
CA LEU A 284 19.78 6.50 11.18
C LEU A 284 20.38 7.91 11.10
N SER A 285 20.38 8.65 12.22
CA SER A 285 20.93 10.02 12.29
C SER A 285 22.39 10.04 12.75
N HIS A 286 22.76 9.16 13.67
CA HIS A 286 24.13 9.08 14.19
C HIS A 286 24.61 7.64 14.31
N HIS A 287 25.89 7.43 13.98
CA HIS A 287 26.57 6.14 14.16
C HIS A 287 27.99 6.38 14.68
N PHE A 288 28.13 6.32 16.00
CA PHE A 288 29.40 6.49 16.69
C PHE A 288 30.14 5.16 16.79
N GLU A 289 31.33 5.09 16.20
CA GLU A 289 32.30 4.00 16.42
C GLU A 289 33.35 4.44 17.43
N PHE A 290 33.61 3.58 18.43
CA PHE A 290 34.55 3.81 19.52
C PHE A 290 35.74 2.86 19.38
N LYS A 291 36.88 3.39 18.92
CA LYS A 291 38.11 2.62 18.66
C LYS A 291 39.32 3.30 19.32
N ASP A 292 39.99 4.17 18.56
CA ASP A 292 41.11 5.01 19.01
C ASP A 292 40.65 6.46 19.06
N GLY A 293 39.66 6.70 19.92
CA GLY A 293 38.79 7.86 19.85
C GLY A 293 37.44 7.54 19.19
N VAL A 294 36.64 8.59 19.01
CA VAL A 294 35.22 8.48 18.64
C VAL A 294 34.98 9.13 17.29
N THR A 295 34.32 8.41 16.39
CA THR A 295 33.95 8.94 15.06
C THR A 295 32.47 8.70 14.79
N ASP A 296 31.75 9.74 14.39
CA ASP A 296 30.42 9.61 13.79
C ASP A 296 30.54 9.30 12.30
N LYS A 297 30.05 8.13 11.86
CA LYS A 297 30.05 7.71 10.45
C LYS A 297 29.03 8.45 9.60
N MET A 298 28.03 9.09 10.21
CA MET A 298 26.99 9.83 9.50
C MET A 298 27.38 11.29 9.22
N ALA A 299 28.36 11.83 9.95
CA ALA A 299 28.85 13.18 9.75
C ALA A 299 30.00 13.22 8.73
N GLU A 300 29.92 14.12 7.73
CA GLU A 300 30.98 14.30 6.71
C GLU A 300 32.33 14.72 7.32
N ASN A 301 32.35 15.28 8.53
CA ASN A 301 33.54 15.53 9.33
C ASN A 301 33.21 15.50 10.84
N SER A 302 34.01 14.80 11.64
CA SER A 302 33.88 14.71 13.11
C SER A 302 34.25 16.01 13.86
N LYS A 303 34.30 17.16 13.18
CA LYS A 303 34.85 18.45 13.67
C LYS A 303 34.04 19.14 14.79
N GLY A 304 33.05 18.47 15.37
CA GLY A 304 32.24 18.98 16.49
C GLY A 304 32.21 18.09 17.74
N LEU A 305 32.86 16.91 17.69
CA LEU A 305 32.92 15.99 18.82
C LEU A 305 34.02 16.43 19.81
N ILE A 306 33.65 16.60 21.07
CA ILE A 306 34.59 16.91 22.16
C ILE A 306 34.73 15.64 23.01
N SER A 307 35.91 15.06 23.03
CA SER A 307 36.23 13.87 23.83
C SER A 307 37.05 14.29 25.04
N ASN A 308 36.56 13.99 26.25
CA ASN A 308 37.25 14.27 27.50
C ASN A 308 37.77 12.97 28.11
N ASP A 309 39.11 12.82 28.19
CA ASP A 309 39.83 11.71 28.82
C ASP A 309 39.41 10.29 28.42
N VAL A 310 38.81 10.12 27.24
CA VAL A 310 38.41 8.80 26.71
C VAL A 310 39.64 7.99 26.32
N GLY A 311 39.88 6.90 27.04
CA GLY A 311 40.95 5.96 26.76
C GLY A 311 40.63 4.98 25.63
N ALA A 312 41.64 4.24 25.20
CA ALA A 312 41.48 3.10 24.30
C ALA A 312 42.16 1.85 24.88
N ARG A 313 41.53 0.69 24.68
CA ARG A 313 42.02 -0.61 25.16
C ARG A 313 41.79 -1.68 24.08
N LYS A 314 42.51 -2.80 24.20
CA LYS A 314 42.32 -3.96 23.32
C LYS A 314 41.37 -4.95 23.99
N ASP A 315 40.35 -5.36 23.26
CA ASP A 315 39.33 -6.32 23.61
C ASP A 315 39.37 -7.53 22.65
N SER A 316 39.04 -8.71 23.16
CA SER A 316 39.10 -9.97 22.41
C SER A 316 38.02 -10.11 21.34
N LEU A 317 36.87 -9.45 21.52
CA LEU A 317 35.71 -9.56 20.63
C LEU A 317 35.69 -8.44 19.57
N PHE A 318 36.03 -7.22 19.98
CA PHE A 318 35.91 -6.03 19.12
C PHE A 318 37.25 -5.41 18.71
N GLY A 319 38.38 -5.98 19.11
CA GLY A 319 39.69 -5.45 18.77
C GLY A 319 39.99 -4.19 19.58
N LYS A 320 40.16 -3.03 18.95
CA LYS A 320 40.41 -1.78 19.70
C LYS A 320 39.08 -1.10 20.03
N VAL A 321 38.85 -0.79 21.30
CA VAL A 321 37.62 -0.17 21.82
C VAL A 321 37.95 0.99 22.76
N SER A 322 37.02 1.94 22.89
CA SER A 322 37.17 3.01 23.88
C SER A 322 36.84 2.51 25.29
N TYR A 323 37.53 3.08 26.27
CA TYR A 323 37.37 2.80 27.68
C TYR A 323 37.17 4.12 28.43
N PHE A 324 36.16 4.14 29.29
CA PHE A 324 35.71 5.30 30.05
C PHE A 324 35.97 5.03 31.53
N GLU A 325 36.79 5.88 32.15
CA GLU A 325 37.13 5.86 33.57
C GLU A 325 37.27 7.29 34.10
N ASP A 326 37.08 7.48 35.40
CA ASP A 326 37.40 8.72 36.13
C ASP A 326 36.73 9.98 35.53
N GLY A 327 35.46 9.86 35.10
CA GLY A 327 34.70 10.99 34.56
C GLY A 327 34.91 11.25 33.07
N ALA A 328 35.47 10.29 32.32
CA ALA A 328 35.60 10.39 30.87
C ALA A 328 34.23 10.45 30.17
N TYR A 329 34.10 11.29 29.13
CA TYR A 329 32.85 11.45 28.37
C TYR A 329 33.07 12.00 26.96
N VAL A 330 32.01 12.00 26.16
CA VAL A 330 31.99 12.66 24.83
C VAL A 330 30.80 13.59 24.70
N ASP A 331 31.04 14.85 24.38
CA ASP A 331 30.01 15.79 23.92
C ASP A 331 29.91 15.75 22.39
N VAL A 332 28.73 15.42 21.90
CA VAL A 332 28.43 15.29 20.47
C VAL A 332 28.29 16.66 19.78
N GLY A 333 28.19 17.73 20.56
CA GLY A 333 28.15 19.10 20.07
C GLY A 333 26.87 19.45 19.31
N ILE A 334 26.95 20.55 18.56
CA ILE A 334 25.80 21.19 17.89
C ILE A 334 25.06 20.24 16.92
N SER A 335 25.75 19.28 16.32
CA SER A 335 25.14 18.32 15.38
C SER A 335 24.06 17.44 16.02
N SER A 336 24.10 17.24 17.33
CA SER A 336 23.13 16.41 18.07
C SER A 336 21.91 17.16 18.58
N LYS A 337 21.89 18.50 18.48
CA LYS A 337 20.77 19.31 18.98
C LYS A 337 19.46 18.93 18.30
N SER A 338 19.49 18.61 17.02
CA SER A 338 18.31 18.26 16.24
C SER A 338 17.89 16.79 16.32
N ALA A 339 18.63 15.94 17.04
CA ALA A 339 18.34 14.51 17.15
C ALA A 339 17.28 14.21 18.22
N LEU A 340 16.64 13.05 18.09
CA LEU A 340 15.68 12.49 19.06
C LEU A 340 14.41 13.36 19.21
N LYS A 341 13.79 13.78 18.09
CA LYS A 341 12.64 14.71 18.08
C LYS A 341 11.25 14.05 18.11
N GLY A 342 11.15 12.73 18.13
CA GLY A 342 9.85 12.06 18.05
C GLY A 342 9.95 10.60 18.47
N ASN A 343 9.58 9.69 17.58
CA ASN A 343 9.94 8.28 17.75
C ASN A 343 11.44 8.16 17.53
N PHE A 344 12.11 7.40 18.39
CA PHE A 344 13.54 7.19 18.24
C PHE A 344 13.97 5.83 18.76
N THR A 345 15.16 5.42 18.32
CA THR A 345 15.82 4.22 18.82
C THR A 345 17.26 4.56 19.15
N ILE A 346 17.71 4.16 20.34
CA ILE A 346 19.11 4.23 20.76
C ILE A 346 19.60 2.80 20.94
N SER A 347 20.72 2.45 20.31
CA SER A 347 21.39 1.17 20.48
C SER A 347 22.83 1.40 20.89
N ALA A 348 23.35 0.56 21.79
CA ALA A 348 24.74 0.61 22.22
C ALA A 348 25.31 -0.80 22.46
N TRP A 349 26.59 -0.98 22.13
CA TRP A 349 27.39 -2.08 22.66
C TRP A 349 28.18 -1.57 23.86
N VAL A 350 27.88 -2.12 25.04
CA VAL A 350 28.45 -1.70 26.33
C VAL A 350 28.99 -2.88 27.12
N LYS A 351 30.02 -2.65 27.92
CA LYS A 351 30.57 -3.59 28.89
C LYS A 351 30.94 -2.81 30.16
N PRO A 352 30.00 -2.68 31.11
CA PRO A 352 30.25 -1.94 32.35
C PRO A 352 31.28 -2.68 33.22
N THR A 353 32.19 -1.94 33.84
CA THR A 353 33.14 -2.45 34.84
C THR A 353 32.67 -2.18 36.27
N GLN A 354 31.64 -1.35 36.43
CA GLN A 354 30.94 -1.12 37.69
C GLN A 354 29.42 -1.04 37.45
N LEU A 355 28.63 -1.59 38.37
CA LEU A 355 27.16 -1.45 38.39
C LEU A 355 26.75 -0.60 39.61
N GLY A 356 27.29 0.62 39.68
CA GLY A 356 26.93 1.58 40.71
C GLY A 356 25.51 2.13 40.52
N GLN A 357 25.15 3.12 41.34
CA GLN A 357 23.82 3.72 41.29
C GLN A 357 23.48 4.26 39.91
N ASN A 358 24.37 5.02 39.25
CA ASN A 358 24.07 5.58 37.93
C ASN A 358 25.27 5.46 37.00
N ASN A 359 25.13 4.69 35.93
CA ASN A 359 26.08 4.62 34.82
C ASN A 359 25.42 5.15 33.54
N SER A 360 25.64 6.43 33.20
CA SER A 360 24.97 7.08 32.06
C SER A 360 25.54 6.64 30.71
N ILE A 361 24.77 5.91 29.90
CA ILE A 361 25.20 5.54 28.55
C ILE A 361 25.08 6.77 27.62
N LEU A 362 23.94 7.46 27.70
CA LEU A 362 23.62 8.63 26.88
C LEU A 362 22.67 9.57 27.62
N GLY A 363 23.05 10.85 27.76
CA GLY A 363 22.19 11.92 28.27
C GLY A 363 21.90 12.99 27.21
N LYS A 364 20.74 13.65 27.29
CA LYS A 364 20.38 14.80 26.45
C LYS A 364 19.86 15.94 27.32
N GLY A 365 20.76 16.83 27.74
CA GLY A 365 20.43 17.95 28.62
C GLY A 365 19.73 17.52 29.92
N ASP A 366 18.74 18.30 30.34
CA ASP A 366 17.79 17.95 31.42
C ASP A 366 16.63 17.09 30.91
N ASN A 367 16.61 16.74 29.62
CA ASN A 367 15.46 16.12 28.98
C ASN A 367 15.32 14.65 29.35
N PHE A 368 16.40 13.88 29.15
CA PHE A 368 16.44 12.48 29.59
C PHE A 368 17.86 11.95 29.78
N VAL A 369 17.93 10.80 30.47
CA VAL A 369 19.12 9.95 30.59
C VAL A 369 18.75 8.51 30.29
N PHE A 370 19.52 7.86 29.42
CA PHE A 370 19.52 6.40 29.27
C PHE A 370 20.75 5.83 29.96
N LYS A 371 20.52 5.04 31.02
CA LYS A 371 21.56 4.59 31.95
C LYS A 371 21.38 3.16 32.40
N ILE A 372 22.39 2.65 33.09
CA ILE A 372 22.32 1.43 33.90
C ILE A 372 22.23 1.87 35.36
N HIS A 373 21.13 1.54 36.03
CA HIS A 373 20.88 1.82 37.44
C HIS A 373 20.79 0.51 38.22
N ASP A 374 21.71 0.27 39.15
CA ASP A 374 21.79 -0.97 39.94
C ASP A 374 21.73 -2.26 39.07
N GLY A 375 22.35 -2.20 37.88
CA GLY A 375 22.39 -3.32 36.94
C GLY A 375 21.23 -3.40 35.96
N PHE A 376 20.20 -2.55 36.06
CA PHE A 376 19.05 -2.55 35.17
C PHE A 376 19.09 -1.37 34.19
N LEU A 377 18.60 -1.59 32.97
CA LEU A 377 18.42 -0.48 32.03
C LEU A 377 17.32 0.45 32.54
N THR A 378 17.63 1.73 32.60
CA THR A 378 16.74 2.78 33.10
C THR A 378 16.73 3.95 32.14
N PHE A 379 15.52 4.43 31.85
CA PHE A 379 15.30 5.69 31.16
C PHE A 379 14.68 6.68 32.16
N THR A 380 15.35 7.80 32.39
CA THR A 380 14.93 8.84 33.32
C THR A 380 14.58 10.09 32.54
N MET A 381 13.39 10.64 32.75
CA MET A 381 13.04 11.99 32.29
C MET A 381 12.99 12.92 33.51
N ALA A 382 13.57 14.12 33.42
CA ALA A 382 13.61 15.02 34.58
C ALA A 382 12.20 15.35 35.08
N GLY A 383 12.02 15.32 36.40
CA GLY A 383 10.72 15.58 37.04
C GLY A 383 9.69 14.47 36.91
N ILE A 384 10.01 13.37 36.21
CA ILE A 384 9.15 12.18 36.04
C ILE A 384 9.78 10.99 36.78
N LYS A 385 8.98 9.97 37.06
CA LYS A 385 9.45 8.70 37.63
C LYS A 385 10.31 7.93 36.61
N ASP A 386 11.33 7.23 37.11
CA ASP A 386 12.18 6.34 36.31
C ASP A 386 11.39 5.20 35.65
N TYR A 387 11.72 4.93 34.39
CA TYR A 387 11.24 3.79 33.62
C TYR A 387 12.33 2.71 33.62
N VAL A 388 12.08 1.57 34.27
CA VAL A 388 13.09 0.55 34.55
C VAL A 388 12.74 -0.77 33.86
N SER A 389 13.72 -1.39 33.19
CA SER A 389 13.64 -2.75 32.68
C SER A 389 14.05 -3.74 33.77
N THR A 390 13.07 -4.25 34.53
CA THR A 390 13.34 -5.11 35.70
C THR A 390 13.55 -6.58 35.33
N SER A 391 13.19 -7.00 34.12
CA SER A 391 13.18 -8.41 33.73
C SER A 391 14.56 -8.99 33.37
N SER A 392 15.55 -8.14 33.05
CA SER A 392 16.82 -8.58 32.49
C SER A 392 17.98 -7.67 32.93
N PRO A 393 18.75 -8.05 33.98
CA PRO A 393 19.90 -7.27 34.42
C PRO A 393 21.08 -7.40 33.44
N ILE A 394 21.92 -6.36 33.40
CA ILE A 394 23.17 -6.34 32.64
C ILE A 394 24.30 -6.95 33.48
N ALA A 395 25.02 -7.91 32.88
CA ALA A 395 26.14 -8.56 33.52
C ALA A 395 27.37 -7.64 33.58
N LEU A 396 28.05 -7.67 34.73
CA LEU A 396 29.29 -6.95 34.95
C LEU A 396 30.43 -7.60 34.15
N ASN A 397 31.28 -6.77 33.53
CA ASN A 397 32.44 -7.22 32.73
C ASN A 397 32.09 -8.10 31.52
N GLU A 398 30.86 -8.04 31.02
CA GLU A 398 30.42 -8.74 29.82
C GLU A 398 29.85 -7.78 28.78
N TRP A 399 30.09 -8.08 27.50
CA TRP A 399 29.52 -7.29 26.40
C TRP A 399 28.02 -7.57 26.28
N SER A 400 27.24 -6.50 26.40
CA SER A 400 25.80 -6.51 26.16
C SER A 400 25.47 -5.53 25.04
N HIS A 401 24.67 -5.97 24.08
CA HIS A 401 24.01 -5.05 23.15
C HIS A 401 22.71 -4.60 23.80
N VAL A 402 22.60 -3.30 24.09
CA VAL A 402 21.41 -2.71 24.70
C VAL A 402 20.71 -1.83 23.68
N ALA A 403 19.39 -1.81 23.70
CA ALA A 403 18.63 -0.84 22.94
C ALA A 403 17.40 -0.34 23.70
N LEU A 404 17.06 0.91 23.43
CA LEU A 404 15.86 1.59 23.89
C LEU A 404 15.10 2.10 22.66
N VAL A 405 13.83 1.74 22.55
CA VAL A 405 12.93 2.25 21.51
C VAL A 405 11.84 3.07 22.17
N HIS A 406 11.72 4.34 21.78
CA HIS A 406 10.63 5.22 22.18
C HIS A 406 9.56 5.27 21.08
N SER A 407 8.35 4.84 21.43
CA SER A 407 7.18 4.87 20.57
C SER A 407 6.16 5.89 21.08
N LYS A 408 6.05 7.01 20.38
CA LYS A 408 4.97 7.99 20.61
C LYS A 408 3.60 7.44 20.22
N MET A 409 3.54 6.60 19.19
CA MET A 409 2.29 6.02 18.70
C MET A 409 1.67 5.05 19.70
N GLU A 410 2.49 4.21 20.34
CA GLU A 410 2.03 3.26 21.37
C GLU A 410 2.12 3.83 22.78
N ASN A 411 2.66 5.05 22.94
CA ASN A 411 2.96 5.69 24.23
C ASN A 411 3.78 4.78 25.17
N LYS A 412 4.80 4.12 24.61
CA LYS A 412 5.60 3.09 25.30
C LYS A 412 7.09 3.22 25.04
N LEU A 413 7.87 2.74 26.00
CA LEU A 413 9.29 2.44 25.89
C LEU A 413 9.49 0.93 25.80
N PHE A 414 10.32 0.50 24.85
CA PHE A 414 10.74 -0.90 24.75
C PHE A 414 12.23 -1.01 25.02
N PHE A 415 12.59 -1.92 25.93
CA PHE A 415 13.96 -2.22 26.28
C PHE A 415 14.38 -3.54 25.65
N TYR A 416 15.63 -3.59 25.21
CA TYR A 416 16.20 -4.77 24.55
C TYR A 416 17.59 -5.06 25.08
N ILE A 417 17.89 -6.35 25.23
CA ILE A 417 19.22 -6.85 25.55
C ILE A 417 19.55 -7.99 24.58
N ASN A 418 20.72 -7.92 23.95
CA ASN A 418 21.25 -8.91 23.01
C ASN A 418 20.30 -9.26 21.84
N GLY A 419 19.53 -8.26 21.40
CA GLY A 419 18.62 -8.38 20.26
C GLY A 419 17.22 -8.88 20.59
N GLU A 420 16.94 -9.19 21.86
CA GLU A 420 15.63 -9.63 22.33
C GLU A 420 14.98 -8.54 23.20
N ARG A 421 13.66 -8.38 23.09
CA ARG A 421 12.88 -7.43 23.88
C ARG A 421 12.71 -7.95 25.30
N THR A 422 13.13 -7.17 26.29
CA THR A 422 13.09 -7.54 27.72
C THR A 422 11.84 -7.01 28.39
N ASP A 423 11.55 -5.72 28.22
CA ASP A 423 10.39 -5.05 28.84
C ASP A 423 9.70 -4.06 27.90
N SER A 424 8.42 -3.81 28.17
CA SER A 424 7.58 -2.78 27.56
C SER A 424 6.97 -1.95 28.70
N VAL A 425 7.28 -0.66 28.77
CA VAL A 425 6.83 0.23 29.84
C VAL A 425 6.00 1.37 29.26
N GLU A 426 4.80 1.59 29.79
CA GLU A 426 3.95 2.72 29.39
C GLU A 426 4.54 4.04 29.90
N LEU A 427 4.47 5.07 29.05
CA LEU A 427 4.90 6.42 29.41
C LEU A 427 3.88 7.06 30.34
N ILE A 428 4.36 7.58 31.46
CA ILE A 428 3.55 8.33 32.44
C ILE A 428 3.32 9.77 31.95
N SER A 429 4.25 10.29 31.15
CA SER A 429 4.20 11.61 30.53
C SER A 429 4.74 11.53 29.12
N GLU A 430 4.21 12.36 28.22
CA GLU A 430 4.75 12.49 26.87
C GLU A 430 6.20 13.00 26.90
N TYR A 431 7.00 12.51 25.96
CA TYR A 431 8.35 12.99 25.72
C TYR A 431 8.33 14.34 24.97
N GLU A 432 8.92 15.36 25.59
CA GLU A 432 9.15 16.66 24.97
C GLU A 432 10.52 16.73 24.29
N THR A 433 10.60 17.35 23.13
CA THR A 433 11.86 17.47 22.38
C THR A 433 12.70 18.62 22.91
N SER A 434 14.03 18.46 22.91
CA SER A 434 14.96 19.54 23.28
C SER A 434 16.05 19.78 22.25
N ASP A 435 16.62 20.98 22.27
CA ASP A 435 17.77 21.39 21.46
C ASP A 435 19.11 21.28 22.22
N TYR A 436 19.14 20.52 23.32
CA TYR A 436 20.37 20.24 24.05
C TYR A 436 21.28 19.26 23.31
N ASN A 437 22.58 19.37 23.56
CA ASN A 437 23.56 18.43 23.03
C ASN A 437 23.38 17.05 23.69
N ILE A 438 23.77 16.02 22.95
CA ILE A 438 23.92 14.66 23.46
C ILE A 438 25.29 14.53 24.15
N LEU A 439 25.29 13.97 25.35
CA LEU A 439 26.47 13.52 26.08
C LEU A 439 26.49 11.99 26.08
N ILE A 440 27.61 11.39 25.68
CA ILE A 440 27.85 9.95 25.74
C ILE A 440 28.75 9.67 26.94
N ALA A 441 28.46 8.58 27.66
CA ALA A 441 29.13 8.21 28.90
C ALA A 441 28.99 9.24 30.05
N SER A 442 28.07 10.20 29.91
CA SER A 442 27.77 11.22 30.93
C SER A 442 26.36 11.81 30.74
N ASN A 443 25.95 12.73 31.61
CA ASN A 443 24.73 13.52 31.53
C ASN A 443 24.88 14.88 32.23
N LEU A 444 23.80 15.65 32.33
CA LEU A 444 23.79 16.96 32.98
C LEU A 444 24.13 16.93 34.49
N TRP A 445 23.91 15.79 35.16
CA TRP A 445 24.12 15.62 36.60
C TRP A 445 25.47 14.97 36.94
N GLU A 446 26.39 14.91 35.99
CA GLU A 446 27.72 14.32 36.17
C GLU A 446 27.67 12.84 36.60
N GLU A 447 26.67 12.09 36.11
CA GLU A 447 26.63 10.63 36.24
C GLU A 447 27.44 10.01 35.09
N PHE A 448 28.57 9.38 35.38
CA PHE A 448 29.49 8.87 34.34
C PHE A 448 29.35 7.36 34.13
N PHE A 449 29.63 6.88 32.91
CA PHE A 449 29.73 5.46 32.62
C PHE A 449 31.14 4.93 32.87
N GLU A 450 31.24 3.89 33.68
CA GLU A 450 32.50 3.20 33.96
C GLU A 450 32.57 1.88 33.17
N GLY A 451 33.42 1.82 32.15
CA GLY A 451 33.61 0.60 31.35
C GLY A 451 33.94 0.84 29.88
N TYR A 452 33.56 -0.12 29.02
CA TYR A 452 33.85 -0.09 27.59
C TYR A 452 32.60 0.20 26.78
N ILE A 453 32.74 1.04 25.75
CA ILE A 453 31.71 1.28 24.73
C ILE A 453 32.36 1.02 23.37
N GLN A 454 31.67 0.29 22.50
CA GLN A 454 32.17 -0.04 21.16
C GLN A 454 31.43 0.73 20.05
N GLU A 455 30.12 0.85 20.16
CA GLU A 455 29.26 1.46 19.15
C GLU A 455 28.04 2.06 19.82
N ILE A 456 27.60 3.23 19.34
CA ILE A 456 26.29 3.79 19.62
C ILE A 456 25.65 4.19 18.30
N LYS A 457 24.38 3.79 18.09
CA LYS A 457 23.58 4.19 16.94
C LYS A 457 22.28 4.82 17.39
N ILE A 458 21.86 5.86 16.67
CA ILE A 458 20.63 6.61 16.95
C ILE A 458 19.80 6.70 15.68
N TRP A 459 18.55 6.24 15.74
CA TRP A 459 17.57 6.40 14.68
C TRP A 459 16.50 7.42 15.09
N GLU A 460 16.09 8.28 14.16
CA GLU A 460 14.93 9.18 14.25
C GLU A 460 13.61 8.46 13.93
N ARG A 461 13.54 7.19 14.32
CA ARG A 461 12.35 6.34 14.25
C ARG A 461 12.44 5.21 15.25
N GLU A 462 11.30 4.60 15.51
CA GLU A 462 11.28 3.30 16.20
C GLU A 462 11.71 2.17 15.25
N LEU A 463 12.58 1.30 15.75
CA LEU A 463 12.92 0.02 15.15
C LEU A 463 12.03 -1.06 15.75
N ASN A 464 11.61 -2.02 14.92
CA ASN A 464 10.89 -3.19 15.42
C ASN A 464 11.85 -4.30 15.90
N ASP A 465 11.31 -5.30 16.58
CA ASP A 465 12.05 -6.45 17.13
C ASP A 465 12.99 -7.10 16.08
N SER A 466 12.52 -7.26 14.85
CA SER A 466 13.28 -7.91 13.77
C SER A 466 14.48 -7.07 13.30
N GLU A 467 14.32 -5.74 13.27
CA GLU A 467 15.39 -4.80 12.91
C GLU A 467 16.46 -4.77 14.00
N ILE A 468 16.07 -4.68 15.27
CA ILE A 468 16.98 -4.72 16.43
C ILE A 468 17.80 -6.02 16.43
N LYS A 469 17.13 -7.17 16.25
CA LYS A 469 17.79 -8.47 16.18
C LYS A 469 18.73 -8.60 14.98
N THR A 470 18.37 -7.99 13.84
CA THR A 470 19.23 -7.96 12.66
C THR A 470 20.50 -7.15 12.92
N HIS A 471 20.38 -5.97 13.54
CA HIS A 471 21.54 -5.14 13.90
C HIS A 471 22.48 -5.85 14.88
N TYR A 472 21.94 -6.48 15.92
CA TYR A 472 22.71 -7.31 16.85
C TYR A 472 23.54 -8.40 16.13
N ASN A 473 22.91 -9.12 15.20
CA ASN A 473 23.56 -10.22 14.46
C ASN A 473 24.59 -9.73 13.43
N GLN A 474 24.34 -8.59 12.77
CA GLN A 474 25.28 -8.01 11.80
C GLN A 474 26.60 -7.61 12.48
N THR A 475 26.54 -6.98 13.66
CA THR A 475 27.74 -6.59 14.40
C THR A 475 28.55 -7.82 14.85
N LYS A 476 27.90 -8.92 15.21
CA LYS A 476 28.56 -10.19 15.57
C LYS A 476 29.25 -10.89 14.38
N THR A 477 28.72 -10.73 13.17
CA THR A 477 29.23 -11.41 11.95
C THR A 477 30.29 -10.62 11.21
N SER A 478 30.25 -9.28 11.24
CA SER A 478 31.27 -8.40 10.65
C SER A 478 32.69 -8.66 11.19
N ASN A 479 32.80 -9.20 12.40
CA ASN A 479 34.08 -9.51 13.06
C ASN A 479 34.69 -10.88 12.68
N LYS A 480 34.06 -11.66 11.78
CA LYS A 480 34.75 -12.78 11.12
C LYS A 480 35.46 -12.26 9.88
N ASP A 481 36.78 -12.19 9.96
CA ASP A 481 37.67 -11.58 8.97
C ASP A 481 37.47 -12.15 7.56
N THR A 482 36.71 -11.44 6.72
CA THR A 482 36.45 -11.78 5.29
C THR A 482 37.41 -11.06 4.34
N SER A 483 38.43 -10.39 4.88
CA SER A 483 39.44 -9.63 4.13
C SER A 483 40.12 -10.46 3.03
N PHE A 484 40.39 -11.73 3.28
CA PHE A 484 41.01 -12.65 2.31
C PHE A 484 40.19 -12.79 1.00
N LEU A 485 38.87 -12.90 1.08
CA LEU A 485 37.99 -13.05 -0.08
C LEU A 485 37.91 -11.77 -0.93
N LYS A 486 37.99 -10.59 -0.29
CA LYS A 486 38.01 -9.29 -0.98
C LYS A 486 39.29 -9.13 -1.81
N TYR A 487 40.45 -9.53 -1.29
CA TYR A 487 41.70 -9.48 -2.05
C TYR A 487 41.72 -10.45 -3.23
N VAL A 488 41.11 -11.63 -3.10
CA VAL A 488 40.97 -12.59 -4.22
C VAL A 488 40.09 -12.04 -5.34
N VAL A 489 38.97 -11.37 -5.02
CA VAL A 489 38.10 -10.76 -6.02
C VAL A 489 38.77 -9.56 -6.69
N ILE A 490 39.48 -8.71 -5.94
CA ILE A 490 40.25 -7.59 -6.50
C ILE A 490 41.34 -8.10 -7.45
N PHE A 491 42.03 -9.18 -7.08
CA PHE A 491 43.05 -9.81 -7.93
C PHE A 491 42.45 -10.35 -9.24
N LEU A 492 41.27 -11.00 -9.18
CA LEU A 492 40.56 -11.50 -10.36
C LEU A 492 40.03 -10.37 -11.28
N VAL A 493 39.56 -9.26 -10.70
CA VAL A 493 39.07 -8.10 -11.46
C VAL A 493 40.22 -7.34 -12.12
N LEU A 494 41.37 -7.21 -11.47
CA LEU A 494 42.55 -6.57 -12.06
C LEU A 494 43.14 -7.40 -13.22
N PHE A 495 43.17 -8.73 -13.09
CA PHE A 495 43.65 -9.61 -14.16
C PHE A 495 42.64 -9.74 -15.31
N GLY A 496 41.34 -9.81 -15.03
CA GLY A 496 40.28 -9.84 -16.05
C GLY A 496 40.09 -8.51 -16.78
N GLY A 497 40.22 -7.39 -16.05
CA GLY A 497 40.10 -6.02 -16.58
C GLY A 497 41.27 -5.61 -17.48
N GLY A 498 42.51 -6.01 -17.13
CA GLY A 498 43.70 -5.73 -17.93
C GLY A 498 43.64 -6.36 -19.34
N TYR A 499 43.01 -7.53 -19.47
CA TYR A 499 42.85 -8.21 -20.76
C TYR A 499 41.77 -7.55 -21.64
N GLY A 500 40.72 -6.98 -21.04
CA GLY A 500 39.64 -6.29 -21.76
C GLY A 500 40.04 -4.90 -22.29
N VAL A 501 40.84 -4.15 -21.52
CA VAL A 501 41.26 -2.78 -21.87
C VAL A 501 42.26 -2.77 -23.04
N SER A 502 43.15 -3.78 -23.13
CA SER A 502 44.10 -3.93 -24.24
C SER A 502 43.40 -4.14 -25.60
N LYS A 503 42.22 -4.79 -25.63
CA LYS A 503 41.48 -5.07 -26.87
C LYS A 503 40.51 -3.95 -27.27
N TYR A 504 40.05 -3.14 -26.30
CA TYR A 504 39.09 -2.05 -26.52
C TYR A 504 39.76 -0.75 -26.99
N TRP A 505 41.02 -0.49 -26.61
CA TRP A 505 41.73 0.74 -27.00
C TRP A 505 42.29 0.75 -28.44
N ARG A 506 42.04 -0.29 -29.24
CA ARG A 506 42.51 -0.40 -30.64
C ARG A 506 41.44 -0.11 -31.70
N ARG A 507 40.28 0.44 -31.33
CA ARG A 507 39.28 0.92 -32.30
C ARG A 507 38.61 2.22 -31.81
N LYS A 508 39.07 3.35 -32.39
CA LYS A 508 38.28 4.55 -32.78
C LYS A 508 37.71 5.37 -31.60
N SER A 509 38.21 6.53 -31.18
CA SER A 509 38.65 7.78 -31.86
C SER A 509 37.65 8.32 -32.90
N GLU A 510 36.74 9.17 -32.43
CA GLU A 510 36.46 10.55 -32.91
C GLU A 510 35.06 10.98 -32.43
N THR A 511 35.02 11.95 -31.52
CA THR A 511 33.79 12.62 -31.05
C THR A 511 33.82 14.05 -31.55
N ASN A 512 32.91 14.42 -32.45
CA ASN A 512 32.69 15.81 -32.85
C ASN A 512 31.55 16.39 -32.02
N GLU A 513 31.81 17.51 -31.36
CA GLU A 513 30.80 18.36 -30.71
C GLU A 513 29.96 19.08 -31.78
N VAL A 514 28.63 19.04 -31.64
CA VAL A 514 27.72 19.92 -32.36
C VAL A 514 26.90 20.72 -31.34
N LYS A 515 27.13 22.03 -31.33
CA LYS A 515 26.29 23.03 -30.67
C LYS A 515 25.03 23.22 -31.51
N THR A 516 23.84 23.17 -30.89
CA THR A 516 22.59 23.58 -31.56
C THR A 516 21.83 24.60 -30.73
N THR A 517 21.64 25.76 -31.34
CA THR A 517 20.88 26.93 -30.91
C THR A 517 19.38 26.62 -30.91
N GLN A 518 18.65 27.09 -29.88
CA GLN A 518 17.20 27.04 -29.82
C GLN A 518 16.58 28.04 -30.81
N SER A 519 15.70 27.57 -31.69
CA SER A 519 14.71 28.40 -32.39
C SER A 519 13.32 27.93 -32.00
N THR A 520 12.53 28.85 -31.45
CA THR A 520 11.10 28.72 -31.21
C THR A 520 10.40 28.71 -32.58
N VAL A 521 9.79 27.59 -32.96
CA VAL A 521 8.99 27.46 -34.17
C VAL A 521 7.51 27.39 -33.76
N LEU A 522 6.70 28.27 -34.34
CA LEU A 522 5.22 28.23 -34.25
C LEU A 522 4.68 26.87 -34.71
N PRO A 523 3.57 26.38 -34.14
CA PRO A 523 3.06 25.04 -34.43
C PRO A 523 2.71 24.90 -35.93
N LYS A 524 3.33 23.92 -36.59
CA LYS A 524 3.01 23.49 -37.95
C LYS A 524 2.08 22.26 -37.88
N ILE A 525 1.17 22.16 -38.85
CA ILE A 525 0.23 21.04 -39.04
C ILE A 525 0.96 19.69 -38.89
N PRO A 526 0.42 18.72 -38.12
CA PRO A 526 1.01 17.39 -37.99
C PRO A 526 1.14 16.69 -39.35
N LYS A 527 2.36 16.25 -39.70
CA LYS A 527 2.59 15.43 -40.89
C LYS A 527 2.42 13.95 -40.51
N GLU A 528 1.44 13.28 -41.12
CA GLU A 528 1.35 11.81 -41.11
C GLU A 528 2.47 11.24 -41.98
N ASN A 529 3.39 10.48 -41.38
CA ASN A 529 4.33 9.62 -42.09
C ASN A 529 3.89 8.17 -41.86
N ASP A 530 3.45 7.46 -42.90
CA ASP A 530 2.95 6.07 -42.79
C ASP A 530 4.03 5.01 -42.47
N GLY A 531 5.27 5.42 -42.19
CA GLY A 531 6.41 4.55 -41.88
C GLY A 531 6.94 4.74 -40.46
N HIS A 532 6.16 4.39 -39.44
CA HIS A 532 6.62 4.47 -38.05
C HIS A 532 7.46 3.25 -37.65
N SER A 533 8.60 3.51 -37.03
CA SER A 533 9.53 2.50 -36.54
C SER A 533 9.17 1.98 -35.13
N ALA A 534 8.41 2.75 -34.35
CA ALA A 534 7.86 2.31 -33.08
C ALA A 534 6.58 3.11 -32.77
N GLN A 535 5.72 2.58 -31.91
CA GLN A 535 4.48 3.25 -31.50
C GLN A 535 4.28 3.17 -29.99
N ILE A 536 3.85 4.27 -29.38
CA ILE A 536 3.39 4.34 -27.99
C ILE A 536 1.90 4.66 -28.02
N LEU A 537 1.09 3.73 -27.50
CA LEU A 537 -0.36 3.87 -27.43
C LEU A 537 -0.80 3.98 -25.98
N CYS A 538 -1.44 5.09 -25.65
CA CYS A 538 -1.83 5.47 -24.30
C CYS A 538 -3.35 5.54 -24.10
N PHE A 539 -4.15 5.62 -25.18
CA PHE A 539 -5.61 5.62 -25.08
C PHE A 539 -6.14 4.19 -25.05
N GLY A 540 -6.55 3.75 -23.85
CA GLY A 540 -6.70 2.33 -23.51
C GLY A 540 -5.53 1.83 -22.64
N PRO A 541 -5.32 0.50 -22.53
CA PRO A 541 -4.16 -0.03 -21.82
C PRO A 541 -2.86 0.37 -22.52
N LEU A 542 -1.80 0.65 -21.76
CA LEU A 542 -0.49 1.01 -22.31
C LEU A 542 0.02 -0.06 -23.28
N GLN A 543 0.35 0.34 -24.52
CA GLN A 543 1.03 -0.51 -25.50
C GLN A 543 2.27 0.19 -26.04
N ILE A 544 3.35 -0.58 -26.23
CA ILE A 544 4.59 -0.10 -26.85
C ILE A 544 4.93 -1.07 -27.98
N ILE A 545 4.66 -0.68 -29.22
CA ILE A 545 4.81 -1.53 -30.39
C ILE A 545 6.18 -1.30 -31.03
N ASP A 546 6.97 -2.35 -31.18
CA ASP A 546 8.27 -2.31 -31.85
C ASP A 546 8.17 -2.38 -33.40
N VAL A 547 9.31 -2.34 -34.10
CA VAL A 547 9.35 -2.42 -35.58
C VAL A 547 8.77 -3.74 -36.12
N GLN A 548 8.68 -4.79 -35.30
CA GLN A 548 8.11 -6.08 -35.67
C GLN A 548 6.61 -6.19 -35.35
N GLY A 549 5.99 -5.14 -34.80
CA GLY A 549 4.59 -5.16 -34.40
C GLY A 549 4.33 -5.84 -33.05
N LEU A 550 5.36 -6.09 -32.26
CA LEU A 550 5.25 -6.76 -30.97
C LEU A 550 5.09 -5.75 -29.83
N ASP A 551 4.15 -6.03 -28.93
CA ASP A 551 3.86 -5.18 -27.77
C ASP A 551 4.83 -5.44 -26.60
N ILE A 552 5.84 -4.58 -26.49
CA ILE A 552 6.86 -4.58 -25.45
C ILE A 552 6.26 -4.30 -24.08
N ALA A 553 5.13 -3.58 -23.98
CA ALA A 553 4.50 -3.30 -22.70
C ALA A 553 4.04 -4.58 -21.98
N LYS A 554 3.82 -5.68 -22.71
CA LYS A 554 3.50 -7.00 -22.12
C LYS A 554 4.71 -7.68 -21.47
N LYS A 555 5.93 -7.31 -21.85
CA LYS A 555 7.18 -7.86 -21.29
C LYS A 555 7.71 -7.06 -20.10
N LEU A 556 7.24 -5.83 -19.92
CA LEU A 556 7.62 -4.99 -18.79
C LEU A 556 7.01 -5.53 -17.48
N SER A 557 7.83 -5.62 -16.43
CA SER A 557 7.34 -5.85 -15.07
C SER A 557 6.45 -4.69 -14.59
N PRO A 558 5.60 -4.86 -13.57
CA PRO A 558 4.77 -3.78 -13.05
C PRO A 558 5.58 -2.52 -12.69
N LEU A 559 6.74 -2.69 -12.07
CA LEU A 559 7.64 -1.59 -11.72
C LEU A 559 8.24 -0.90 -12.96
N GLN A 560 8.60 -1.66 -14.00
CA GLN A 560 9.12 -1.11 -15.25
C GLN A 560 8.05 -0.33 -16.03
N LYS A 561 6.79 -0.79 -16.02
CA LYS A 561 5.67 -0.04 -16.61
C LYS A 561 5.46 1.28 -15.89
N LYS A 562 5.45 1.28 -14.56
CA LYS A 562 5.36 2.51 -13.74
C LYS A 562 6.52 3.46 -14.05
N LEU A 563 7.76 2.97 -14.05
CA LEU A 563 8.95 3.75 -14.41
C LEU A 563 8.84 4.37 -15.80
N PHE A 564 8.42 3.59 -16.79
CA PHE A 564 8.20 4.08 -18.15
C PHE A 564 7.16 5.19 -18.20
N MET A 565 5.98 4.97 -17.60
CA MET A 565 4.87 5.94 -17.62
C MET A 565 5.23 7.25 -16.93
N ILE A 566 5.89 7.20 -15.77
CA ILE A 566 6.34 8.38 -15.04
C ILE A 566 7.32 9.18 -15.91
N ILE A 567 8.37 8.55 -16.43
CA ILE A 567 9.34 9.26 -17.28
C ILE A 567 8.66 9.78 -18.55
N PHE A 568 7.80 8.98 -19.19
CA PHE A 568 7.06 9.37 -20.39
C PHE A 568 6.23 10.62 -20.16
N LEU A 569 5.34 10.63 -19.17
CA LEU A 569 4.42 11.74 -18.88
C LEU A 569 5.15 13.02 -18.48
N HIS A 570 6.19 12.91 -17.64
CA HIS A 570 7.01 14.06 -17.26
C HIS A 570 7.89 14.59 -18.40
N SER A 571 8.04 13.83 -19.50
CA SER A 571 8.76 14.27 -20.70
C SER A 571 7.87 14.97 -21.73
N GLN A 572 6.55 14.98 -21.55
CA GLN A 572 5.60 15.64 -22.46
C GLN A 572 5.42 17.14 -22.10
N GLY A 573 4.90 17.95 -23.03
CA GLY A 573 4.67 19.38 -22.82
C GLY A 573 5.97 20.20 -22.77
N ASP A 574 6.25 20.86 -21.64
CA ASP A 574 7.44 21.70 -21.40
C ASP A 574 8.78 20.94 -21.48
N LYS A 575 8.75 19.61 -21.61
CA LYS A 575 9.94 18.73 -21.69
C LYS A 575 10.91 18.96 -20.52
N LYS A 576 10.39 19.06 -19.28
CA LYS A 576 11.20 19.25 -18.05
C LYS A 576 11.70 17.95 -17.43
N GLY A 577 11.07 16.81 -17.75
CA GLY A 577 11.48 15.51 -17.24
C GLY A 577 11.24 15.39 -15.75
N ILE A 578 11.72 14.30 -15.16
CA ILE A 578 11.59 14.05 -13.72
C ILE A 578 12.96 13.99 -13.05
N ASP A 579 13.16 14.75 -11.98
CA ASP A 579 14.41 14.69 -11.23
C ASP A 579 14.56 13.35 -10.50
N THR A 580 15.81 13.01 -10.18
CA THR A 580 16.14 11.71 -9.59
C THR A 580 15.54 11.51 -8.20
N LYS A 581 15.39 12.58 -7.40
CA LYS A 581 14.83 12.49 -6.05
C LYS A 581 13.35 12.15 -6.15
N ARG A 582 12.59 12.92 -6.94
CA ARG A 582 11.16 12.69 -7.13
C ARG A 582 10.86 11.33 -7.75
N LEU A 583 11.64 10.92 -8.76
CA LEU A 583 11.51 9.58 -9.36
C LEU A 583 11.71 8.46 -8.33
N THR A 584 12.62 8.68 -7.38
CA THR A 584 12.92 7.69 -6.33
C THR A 584 11.81 7.61 -5.30
N GLU A 585 11.30 8.76 -4.85
CA GLU A 585 10.16 8.82 -3.94
C GLU A 585 8.93 8.11 -4.50
N LEU A 586 8.67 8.22 -5.81
CA LEU A 586 7.52 7.59 -6.45
C LEU A 586 7.64 6.07 -6.65
N LEU A 587 8.86 5.54 -6.87
CA LEU A 587 9.06 4.14 -7.27
C LEU A 587 9.70 3.26 -6.20
N TRP A 588 10.53 3.85 -5.34
CA TRP A 588 11.26 3.15 -4.28
C TRP A 588 11.18 3.92 -2.97
N PRO A 589 9.97 4.21 -2.47
CA PRO A 589 9.84 4.91 -1.22
C PRO A 589 10.43 4.07 -0.06
N GLY A 590 11.08 4.74 0.90
CA GLY A 590 11.67 4.08 2.08
C GLY A 590 13.00 3.35 1.85
N LYS A 591 13.55 3.34 0.64
CA LYS A 591 14.91 2.81 0.37
C LYS A 591 15.99 3.81 0.77
N SER A 592 17.10 3.31 1.32
CA SER A 592 18.29 4.14 1.58
C SER A 592 18.82 4.75 0.28
N VAL A 593 19.53 5.87 0.36
CA VAL A 593 20.04 6.58 -0.83
C VAL A 593 20.91 5.65 -1.70
N ALA A 594 21.71 4.78 -1.08
CA ALA A 594 22.57 3.83 -1.78
C ALA A 594 21.76 2.69 -2.43
N ASN A 595 20.80 2.09 -1.71
CA ASN A 595 19.98 1.00 -2.22
C ASN A 595 19.04 1.47 -3.33
N ALA A 596 18.43 2.63 -3.16
CA ALA A 596 17.62 3.28 -4.17
C ALA A 596 18.43 3.53 -5.45
N LYS A 597 19.67 4.02 -5.33
CA LYS A 597 20.57 4.25 -6.48
C LYS A 597 20.86 2.95 -7.24
N ASN A 598 21.18 1.86 -6.53
CA ASN A 598 21.47 0.57 -7.15
C ASN A 598 20.23 -0.03 -7.84
N THR A 599 19.10 -0.05 -7.13
CA THR A 599 17.83 -0.59 -7.65
C THR A 599 17.34 0.19 -8.86
N ARG A 600 17.42 1.54 -8.80
CA ARG A 600 17.11 2.41 -9.93
C ARG A 600 18.01 2.15 -11.12
N GLY A 601 19.32 2.04 -10.91
CA GLY A 601 20.29 1.74 -11.96
C GLY A 601 19.94 0.46 -12.72
N THR A 602 19.70 -0.64 -11.99
CA THR A 602 19.31 -1.92 -12.58
C THR A 602 17.97 -1.84 -13.30
N THR A 603 16.96 -1.20 -12.69
CA THR A 603 15.61 -1.11 -13.30
C THR A 603 15.64 -0.29 -14.59
N ILE A 604 16.36 0.82 -14.61
CA ILE A 604 16.55 1.66 -15.80
C ILE A 604 17.32 0.91 -16.88
N GLN A 605 18.35 0.15 -16.52
CA GLN A 605 19.11 -0.64 -17.48
C GLN A 605 18.26 -1.73 -18.13
N ASN A 606 17.45 -2.44 -17.33
CA ASN A 606 16.52 -3.44 -17.84
C ASN A 606 15.45 -2.81 -18.73
N LEU A 607 14.93 -1.63 -18.36
CA LEU A 607 13.99 -0.88 -19.20
C LEU A 607 14.64 -0.49 -20.54
N ARG A 608 15.86 0.07 -20.52
CA ARG A 608 16.61 0.42 -21.74
C ARG A 608 16.85 -0.79 -22.64
N GLN A 609 17.16 -1.95 -22.07
CA GLN A 609 17.36 -3.17 -22.83
C GLN A 609 16.07 -3.60 -23.56
N LEU A 610 14.93 -3.51 -22.88
CA LEU A 610 13.63 -3.83 -23.49
C LEU A 610 13.20 -2.81 -24.53
N LEU A 611 13.46 -1.52 -24.31
CA LEU A 611 13.19 -0.46 -25.29
C LEU A 611 14.17 -0.46 -26.46
N GLY A 612 15.31 -1.15 -26.35
CA GLY A 612 16.31 -1.24 -27.43
C GLY A 612 15.80 -1.93 -28.71
N THR A 613 14.65 -2.60 -28.66
CA THR A 613 13.96 -3.13 -29.85
C THR A 613 13.16 -2.05 -30.60
N CYS A 614 12.91 -0.91 -29.96
CA CYS A 614 12.21 0.26 -30.52
C CYS A 614 13.25 1.34 -30.89
N PRO A 615 13.67 1.43 -32.17
CA PRO A 615 14.60 2.46 -32.59
C PRO A 615 13.99 3.85 -32.37
N ASN A 616 14.83 4.81 -31.97
CA ASN A 616 14.43 6.19 -31.66
C ASN A 616 13.59 6.37 -30.38
N LEU A 617 13.50 5.36 -29.51
CA LEU A 617 12.88 5.45 -28.20
C LEU A 617 13.94 5.23 -27.09
N GLU A 618 14.37 6.31 -26.45
CA GLU A 618 15.51 6.25 -25.52
C GLU A 618 15.22 6.93 -24.18
N VAL A 619 15.58 6.25 -23.08
CA VAL A 619 15.56 6.84 -21.74
C VAL A 619 16.89 7.53 -21.47
N ASN A 620 16.87 8.86 -21.44
CA ASN A 620 18.04 9.71 -21.30
C ASN A 620 18.07 10.41 -19.94
N PHE A 621 19.28 10.73 -19.48
CA PHE A 621 19.50 11.50 -18.26
C PHE A 621 20.33 12.74 -18.60
N LYS A 622 19.76 13.92 -18.40
CA LYS A 622 20.38 15.20 -18.72
C LYS A 622 19.98 16.24 -17.67
N ASP A 623 20.89 17.13 -17.28
CA ASP A 623 20.61 18.23 -16.35
C ASP A 623 19.90 17.79 -15.05
N LYS A 624 20.32 16.63 -14.51
CA LYS A 624 19.75 15.96 -13.31
C LYS A 624 18.33 15.40 -13.45
N HIS A 625 17.76 15.39 -14.66
CA HIS A 625 16.42 14.93 -14.95
C HIS A 625 16.43 13.73 -15.91
N TRP A 626 15.46 12.84 -15.73
CA TRP A 626 15.19 11.70 -16.58
C TRP A 626 14.13 12.07 -17.61
N PHE A 627 14.37 11.67 -18.86
CA PHE A 627 13.49 11.95 -19.99
C PHE A 627 13.37 10.74 -20.90
N LEU A 628 12.22 10.64 -21.56
CA LEU A 628 12.03 9.76 -22.70
C LEU A 628 12.18 10.58 -23.98
N HIS A 629 13.25 10.32 -24.72
CA HIS A 629 13.45 10.87 -26.05
C HIS A 629 12.66 10.03 -27.05
N ILE A 630 11.73 10.69 -27.77
CA ILE A 630 10.91 10.12 -28.84
C ILE A 630 11.39 10.78 -30.13
N GLY A 631 12.09 10.05 -30.98
CA GLY A 631 12.61 10.58 -32.24
C GLY A 631 11.57 10.64 -33.36
N GLU A 632 11.94 11.25 -34.48
CA GLU A 632 11.03 11.64 -35.58
C GLU A 632 10.21 10.49 -36.20
N ASN A 633 10.68 9.23 -36.08
CA ASN A 633 10.02 8.04 -36.62
C ASN A 633 9.31 7.19 -35.56
N CYS A 634 9.03 7.74 -34.37
CA CYS A 634 8.26 7.06 -33.33
C CYS A 634 6.91 7.75 -33.14
N TYR A 635 5.83 7.00 -33.36
CA TYR A 635 4.47 7.50 -33.14
C TYR A 635 4.12 7.49 -31.65
N SER A 636 3.47 8.54 -31.17
CA SER A 636 2.78 8.53 -29.88
C SER A 636 1.40 9.13 -30.04
N ASP A 637 0.37 8.35 -29.73
CA ASP A 637 -1.02 8.81 -29.81
C ASP A 637 -1.30 9.94 -28.82
N TYR A 638 -0.70 9.90 -27.63
CA TYR A 638 -0.77 10.95 -26.62
C TYR A 638 -0.10 12.26 -27.07
N SER A 639 1.13 12.19 -27.59
CA SER A 639 1.81 13.38 -28.10
C SER A 639 1.06 13.98 -29.30
N MET A 640 0.51 13.13 -30.17
CA MET A 640 -0.32 13.54 -31.30
C MET A 640 -1.61 14.23 -30.83
N ALA A 641 -2.30 13.65 -29.85
CA ALA A 641 -3.50 14.25 -29.27
C ALA A 641 -3.19 15.62 -28.64
N LEU A 642 -2.10 15.77 -27.89
CA LEU A 642 -1.68 17.06 -27.34
C LEU A 642 -1.42 18.11 -28.42
N GLN A 643 -0.75 17.75 -29.52
CA GLN A 643 -0.50 18.67 -30.63
C GLN A 643 -1.81 19.16 -31.28
N TYR A 644 -2.77 18.25 -31.53
CA TYR A 644 -4.09 18.65 -32.04
C TYR A 644 -4.84 19.55 -31.06
N LEU A 645 -4.80 19.25 -29.75
CA LEU A 645 -5.44 20.10 -28.71
C LEU A 645 -4.76 21.46 -28.52
N GLU A 646 -3.48 21.60 -28.90
CA GLU A 646 -2.79 22.90 -28.93
C GLU A 646 -3.19 23.67 -30.18
N PHE A 647 -3.18 23.02 -31.34
CA PHE A 647 -3.58 23.61 -32.62
C PHE A 647 -5.03 24.13 -32.58
N LEU A 648 -5.98 23.30 -32.12
CA LEU A 648 -7.41 23.65 -32.02
C LEU A 648 -7.69 24.77 -31.00
N ALA A 649 -6.77 25.04 -30.07
CA ALA A 649 -6.88 26.17 -29.14
C ALA A 649 -6.41 27.50 -29.74
N SER A 650 -5.67 27.47 -30.86
CA SER A 650 -4.95 28.63 -31.42
C SER A 650 -5.50 29.18 -32.75
N GLU A 651 -6.33 28.42 -33.48
CA GLU A 651 -6.89 28.79 -34.78
C GLU A 651 -8.40 28.51 -34.85
N ASP A 652 -9.10 29.10 -35.84
CA ASP A 652 -10.50 28.76 -36.13
C ASP A 652 -10.60 27.27 -36.49
N CYS A 653 -11.38 26.53 -35.68
CA CYS A 653 -11.48 25.08 -35.72
C CYS A 653 -11.85 24.53 -37.11
N ALA A 654 -10.96 23.75 -37.71
CA ALA A 654 -11.21 23.02 -38.95
C ALA A 654 -11.74 21.60 -38.66
N VAL A 655 -12.92 21.26 -39.20
CA VAL A 655 -13.55 19.92 -39.12
C VAL A 655 -12.58 18.80 -39.53
N THR A 656 -11.66 19.08 -40.45
CA THR A 656 -10.66 18.13 -40.93
C THR A 656 -9.70 17.65 -39.85
N GLU A 657 -9.29 18.52 -38.93
CA GLU A 657 -8.34 18.15 -37.86
C GLU A 657 -9.05 17.45 -36.70
N LEU A 658 -10.30 17.82 -36.42
CA LEU A 658 -11.15 17.07 -35.47
C LEU A 658 -11.33 15.61 -35.88
N ARG A 659 -11.53 15.36 -37.18
CA ARG A 659 -11.65 14.00 -37.73
C ARG A 659 -10.37 13.16 -37.58
N LYS A 660 -9.22 13.77 -37.28
CA LYS A 660 -7.97 13.07 -36.95
C LYS A 660 -7.80 12.86 -35.44
N LEU A 661 -8.20 13.84 -34.62
CA LEU A 661 -8.11 13.75 -33.16
C LEU A 661 -9.12 12.76 -32.57
N ILE A 662 -10.39 12.82 -33.01
CA ILE A 662 -11.48 12.02 -32.44
C ILE A 662 -11.15 10.52 -32.43
N PRO A 663 -10.69 9.89 -33.53
CA PRO A 663 -10.35 8.46 -33.53
C PRO A 663 -9.23 8.08 -32.56
N ILE A 664 -8.37 9.02 -32.17
CA ILE A 664 -7.31 8.77 -31.19
C ILE A 664 -7.91 8.69 -29.79
N VAL A 665 -8.62 9.74 -29.37
CA VAL A 665 -9.13 9.88 -28.00
C VAL A 665 -10.37 9.01 -27.73
N LYS A 666 -11.07 8.58 -28.77
CA LYS A 666 -12.21 7.64 -28.71
C LYS A 666 -11.80 6.20 -28.42
N LYS A 667 -10.53 5.83 -28.57
CA LYS A 667 -10.05 4.45 -28.32
C LYS A 667 -10.22 3.99 -26.87
N GLY A 668 -10.23 4.91 -25.91
CA GLY A 668 -10.37 4.59 -24.49
C GLY A 668 -9.79 5.67 -23.60
N ARG A 669 -10.09 5.60 -22.29
CA ARG A 669 -9.49 6.47 -21.28
C ARG A 669 -7.97 6.31 -21.27
N LEU A 670 -7.26 7.39 -20.93
CA LEU A 670 -5.80 7.39 -20.81
C LEU A 670 -5.34 6.34 -19.78
N PHE A 671 -4.48 5.41 -20.21
CA PHE A 671 -3.96 4.30 -19.41
C PHE A 671 -5.05 3.46 -18.71
N ALA A 672 -6.13 3.13 -19.44
CA ALA A 672 -7.18 2.27 -18.94
C ALA A 672 -6.64 0.99 -18.28
N ASN A 673 -7.28 0.56 -17.19
CA ASN A 673 -6.87 -0.56 -16.33
C ASN A 673 -5.56 -0.33 -15.53
N THR A 674 -5.06 0.90 -15.45
CA THR A 674 -3.97 1.27 -14.54
C THR A 674 -4.49 2.25 -13.49
N SER A 675 -4.42 1.88 -12.21
CA SER A 675 -4.76 2.77 -11.09
C SER A 675 -3.51 3.06 -10.27
N ALA A 676 -3.19 4.35 -10.11
CA ALA A 676 -2.10 4.81 -9.26
C ALA A 676 -2.33 6.27 -8.85
N PRO A 677 -2.22 6.64 -7.56
CA PRO A 677 -2.48 8.01 -7.10
C PRO A 677 -1.64 9.10 -7.79
N TRP A 678 -0.39 8.79 -8.16
CA TRP A 678 0.48 9.73 -8.87
C TRP A 678 0.05 9.98 -10.33
N LEU A 679 -0.79 9.11 -10.89
CA LEU A 679 -1.26 9.17 -12.28
C LEU A 679 -2.53 10.03 -12.40
N ASP A 680 -3.36 10.06 -11.34
CA ASP A 680 -4.65 10.76 -11.32
C ASP A 680 -4.54 12.22 -11.78
N PRO A 681 -3.56 13.04 -11.32
CA PRO A 681 -3.43 14.43 -11.77
C PRO A 681 -3.16 14.57 -13.28
N PHE A 682 -2.49 13.58 -13.91
CA PHE A 682 -2.24 13.60 -15.35
C PHE A 682 -3.50 13.23 -16.14
N ILE A 683 -4.24 12.22 -15.67
CA ILE A 683 -5.51 11.81 -16.28
C ILE A 683 -6.51 12.94 -16.16
N GLU A 684 -6.70 13.50 -14.96
CA GLU A 684 -7.65 14.59 -14.70
C GLU A 684 -7.34 15.82 -15.57
N LYS A 685 -6.09 16.28 -15.56
CA LYS A 685 -5.66 17.43 -16.38
C LYS A 685 -5.93 17.21 -17.87
N PHE A 686 -5.69 16.00 -18.37
CA PHE A 686 -5.93 15.68 -19.78
C PHE A 686 -7.44 15.58 -20.09
N SER A 687 -8.20 14.88 -19.25
CA SER A 687 -9.65 14.71 -19.36
C SER A 687 -10.37 16.05 -19.36
N ASN A 688 -10.07 16.92 -18.39
CA ASN A 688 -10.68 18.25 -18.30
C ASN A 688 -10.39 19.07 -19.55
N ARG A 689 -9.14 19.03 -20.05
CA ARG A 689 -8.76 19.71 -21.29
C ARG A 689 -9.55 19.20 -22.50
N ILE A 690 -9.77 17.89 -22.63
CA ILE A 690 -10.58 17.30 -23.70
C ILE A 690 -12.03 17.76 -23.59
N VAL A 691 -12.64 17.60 -22.41
CA VAL A 691 -14.06 17.92 -22.17
C VAL A 691 -14.32 19.41 -22.45
N GLU A 692 -13.51 20.29 -21.87
CA GLU A 692 -13.64 21.74 -22.07
C GLU A 692 -13.50 22.12 -23.53
N GLN A 693 -12.45 21.65 -24.22
CA GLN A 693 -12.24 21.99 -25.63
C GLN A 693 -13.36 21.46 -26.51
N PHE A 694 -13.83 20.23 -26.29
CA PHE A 694 -14.89 19.64 -27.11
C PHE A 694 -16.24 20.33 -26.90
N ILE A 695 -16.53 20.79 -25.68
CA ILE A 695 -17.70 21.64 -25.39
C ILE A 695 -17.58 22.99 -26.09
N GLN A 696 -16.41 23.63 -26.12
CA GLN A 696 -16.24 24.89 -26.84
C GLN A 696 -16.36 24.71 -28.36
N ILE A 697 -15.77 23.65 -28.89
CA ILE A 697 -15.83 23.32 -30.31
C ILE A 697 -17.26 23.01 -30.75
N SER A 698 -18.06 22.32 -29.93
CA SER A 698 -19.46 22.00 -30.26
C SER A 698 -20.37 23.24 -30.37
N LYS A 699 -19.96 24.37 -29.80
CA LYS A 699 -20.68 25.65 -29.92
C LYS A 699 -20.47 26.32 -31.28
N ASN A 700 -19.42 25.98 -32.03
CA ASN A 700 -19.12 26.59 -33.32
C ASN A 700 -20.20 26.24 -34.35
N PRO A 701 -20.84 27.24 -35.00
CA PRO A 701 -21.89 27.02 -36.00
C PRO A 701 -21.50 26.08 -37.15
N MET A 702 -20.24 26.11 -37.59
CA MET A 702 -19.73 25.24 -38.67
C MET A 702 -19.62 23.77 -38.24
N ILE A 703 -19.44 23.50 -36.95
CA ILE A 703 -19.39 22.14 -36.41
C ILE A 703 -20.80 21.61 -36.17
N LYS A 704 -21.74 22.47 -35.74
CA LYS A 704 -23.15 22.08 -35.51
C LYS A 704 -23.82 21.49 -36.75
N THR A 705 -23.41 21.88 -37.96
CA THR A 705 -23.95 21.34 -39.22
C THR A 705 -23.47 19.90 -39.51
N HIS A 706 -22.43 19.41 -38.82
CA HIS A 706 -21.86 18.08 -38.97
C HIS A 706 -22.34 17.16 -37.84
N THR A 707 -23.53 16.57 -38.03
CA THR A 707 -24.21 15.74 -37.01
C THR A 707 -23.42 14.49 -36.58
N ASP A 708 -22.61 13.92 -37.47
CA ASP A 708 -21.71 12.80 -37.19
C ASP A 708 -20.59 13.19 -36.21
N VAL A 709 -19.96 14.34 -36.45
CA VAL A 709 -18.91 14.88 -35.57
C VAL A 709 -19.49 15.27 -34.22
N MET A 710 -20.69 15.85 -34.18
CA MET A 710 -21.37 16.21 -32.93
C MET A 710 -21.66 14.98 -32.04
N LEU A 711 -22.04 13.85 -32.63
CA LEU A 711 -22.19 12.58 -31.90
C LEU A 711 -20.85 12.06 -31.39
N ASP A 712 -19.82 12.07 -32.23
CA ASP A 712 -18.48 11.63 -31.84
C ASP A 712 -17.91 12.47 -30.69
N LEU A 713 -18.10 13.80 -30.71
CA LEU A 713 -17.71 14.68 -29.60
C LEU A 713 -18.45 14.31 -28.31
N ALA A 714 -19.77 14.08 -28.38
CA ALA A 714 -20.55 13.67 -27.22
C ALA A 714 -20.10 12.31 -26.66
N GLU A 715 -19.78 11.35 -27.52
CA GLU A 715 -19.27 10.03 -27.11
C GLU A 715 -17.90 10.13 -26.42
N VAL A 716 -17.01 10.97 -26.94
CA VAL A 716 -15.71 11.20 -26.29
C VAL A 716 -15.89 11.93 -24.97
N ILE A 717 -16.75 12.94 -24.87
CA ILE A 717 -17.02 13.61 -23.59
C ILE A 717 -17.55 12.59 -22.57
N TYR A 718 -18.51 11.74 -22.96
CA TYR A 718 -19.01 10.69 -22.08
C TYR A 718 -17.95 9.68 -21.66
N LEU A 719 -16.98 9.39 -22.52
CA LEU A 719 -15.87 8.52 -22.14
C LEU A 719 -15.07 9.07 -20.95
N TYR A 720 -14.98 10.39 -20.79
CA TYR A 720 -14.20 11.04 -19.71
C TYR A 720 -15.06 11.58 -18.57
N ASP A 721 -16.32 11.92 -18.83
CA ASP A 721 -17.32 12.42 -17.89
C ASP A 721 -18.68 11.78 -18.18
N ASP A 722 -18.96 10.67 -17.49
CA ASP A 722 -20.13 9.82 -17.72
C ASP A 722 -21.46 10.55 -17.44
N LEU A 723 -21.44 11.67 -16.70
CA LEU A 723 -22.61 12.48 -16.32
C LEU A 723 -22.55 13.91 -16.85
N ASN A 724 -21.94 14.11 -18.02
CA ASN A 724 -21.88 15.42 -18.65
C ASN A 724 -23.22 15.82 -19.32
N GLU A 725 -23.87 16.88 -18.81
CA GLU A 725 -25.13 17.39 -19.36
C GLU A 725 -25.00 17.97 -20.78
N HIS A 726 -23.86 18.60 -21.10
CA HIS A 726 -23.63 19.14 -22.44
C HIS A 726 -23.54 18.03 -23.49
N ALA A 727 -22.86 16.93 -23.17
CA ALA A 727 -22.80 15.75 -24.03
C ALA A 727 -24.19 15.13 -24.24
N LEU A 728 -25.00 15.07 -23.17
CA LEU A 728 -26.39 14.62 -23.27
C LEU A 728 -27.16 15.46 -24.28
N LYS A 729 -27.12 16.77 -24.10
CA LYS A 729 -27.82 17.72 -24.95
C LYS A 729 -27.38 17.65 -26.42
N MET A 730 -26.07 17.53 -26.67
CA MET A 730 -25.54 17.33 -28.02
C MET A 730 -26.14 16.07 -28.66
N LYS A 731 -26.15 14.96 -27.92
CA LYS A 731 -26.69 13.68 -28.39
C LYS A 731 -28.19 13.73 -28.63
N LEU A 732 -28.96 14.35 -27.73
CA LEU A 732 -30.40 14.51 -27.88
C LEU A 732 -30.75 15.35 -29.11
N ASN A 733 -30.09 16.48 -29.32
CA ASN A 733 -30.33 17.36 -30.46
C ASN A 733 -30.11 16.63 -31.79
N VAL A 734 -29.00 15.90 -31.93
CA VAL A 734 -28.74 15.12 -33.15
C VAL A 734 -29.78 14.02 -33.36
N LEU A 735 -30.20 13.31 -32.30
CA LEU A 735 -31.22 12.26 -32.41
C LEU A 735 -32.60 12.83 -32.81
N ILE A 736 -32.96 14.00 -32.28
CA ILE A 736 -34.23 14.69 -32.60
C ILE A 736 -34.21 15.17 -34.05
N GLU A 737 -33.13 15.80 -34.51
CA GLU A 737 -32.95 16.22 -35.92
C GLU A 737 -33.02 15.04 -36.90
N GLN A 738 -32.54 13.86 -36.47
CA GLN A 738 -32.64 12.62 -37.25
C GLN A 738 -34.01 11.92 -37.16
N GLY A 739 -34.99 12.48 -36.43
CA GLY A 739 -36.32 11.90 -36.23
C GLY A 739 -36.34 10.68 -35.30
N LYS A 740 -35.27 10.42 -34.55
CA LYS A 740 -35.09 9.25 -33.67
C LYS A 740 -35.52 9.55 -32.23
N LEU A 741 -36.75 10.01 -32.04
CA LEU A 741 -37.29 10.45 -30.73
C LEU A 741 -37.22 9.35 -29.65
N SER A 742 -37.48 8.09 -30.02
CA SER A 742 -37.42 6.96 -29.08
C SER A 742 -36.02 6.78 -28.49
N LEU A 743 -34.98 6.93 -29.31
CA LEU A 743 -33.58 6.85 -28.86
C LEU A 743 -33.16 8.06 -28.04
N ALA A 744 -33.73 9.24 -28.32
CA ALA A 744 -33.51 10.44 -27.52
C ALA A 744 -34.07 10.27 -26.09
N HIS A 745 -35.31 9.80 -25.95
CA HIS A 745 -35.88 9.48 -24.64
C HIS A 745 -35.08 8.39 -23.91
N GLN A 746 -34.63 7.35 -24.62
CA GLN A 746 -33.80 6.30 -24.03
C GLN A 746 -32.45 6.83 -23.54
N ALA A 747 -31.80 7.73 -24.29
CA ALA A 747 -30.55 8.36 -23.87
C ALA A 747 -30.72 9.20 -22.59
N CYS A 748 -31.79 10.00 -22.52
CA CYS A 748 -32.13 10.77 -21.31
C CYS A 748 -32.45 9.86 -20.12
N HIS A 749 -33.27 8.82 -20.32
CA HIS A 749 -33.58 7.85 -19.27
C HIS A 749 -32.31 7.15 -18.73
N ASN A 750 -31.40 6.74 -19.61
CA ASN A 750 -30.13 6.12 -19.20
C ASN A 750 -29.26 7.09 -18.40
N PHE A 751 -29.21 8.37 -18.79
CA PHE A 751 -28.50 9.41 -18.04
C PHE A 751 -29.10 9.58 -16.64
N LYS A 752 -30.43 9.74 -16.53
CA LYS A 752 -31.12 9.88 -15.22
C LYS A 752 -30.86 8.69 -14.31
N LYS A 753 -30.93 7.48 -14.85
CA LYS A 753 -30.65 6.24 -14.12
C LYS A 753 -29.19 6.18 -13.63
N GLN A 754 -28.25 6.63 -14.46
CA GLN A 754 -26.84 6.67 -14.09
C GLN A 754 -26.54 7.76 -13.06
N TYR A 755 -27.22 8.91 -13.15
CA TYR A 755 -27.16 10.00 -12.16
C TYR A 755 -27.67 9.51 -10.81
N GLU A 756 -28.86 8.90 -10.76
CA GLU A 756 -29.44 8.34 -9.53
C GLU A 756 -28.57 7.24 -8.93
N LYS A 757 -27.97 6.39 -9.77
CA LYS A 757 -27.05 5.35 -9.32
C LYS A 757 -25.78 5.93 -8.67
N LEU A 758 -25.26 7.06 -9.18
CA LEU A 758 -24.01 7.64 -8.72
C LEU A 758 -24.19 8.61 -7.55
N TYR A 759 -25.27 9.39 -7.53
CA TYR A 759 -25.52 10.43 -6.52
C TYR A 759 -26.60 10.06 -5.49
N GLY A 760 -27.37 8.99 -5.70
CA GLY A 760 -28.41 8.54 -4.77
C GLY A 760 -29.67 9.41 -4.76
N GLU A 761 -29.80 10.35 -5.69
CA GLU A 761 -30.95 11.25 -5.83
C GLU A 761 -31.46 11.29 -7.28
N ALA A 762 -32.73 11.64 -7.49
CA ALA A 762 -33.32 11.71 -8.82
C ALA A 762 -32.88 12.97 -9.57
N TYR A 763 -32.57 12.83 -10.87
CA TYR A 763 -32.26 13.97 -11.72
C TYR A 763 -33.53 14.74 -12.11
N GLU A 764 -33.66 15.95 -11.54
CA GLU A 764 -34.90 16.74 -11.56
C GLU A 764 -35.22 17.39 -12.92
N VAL A 765 -34.21 17.64 -13.77
CA VAL A 765 -34.42 18.35 -15.05
C VAL A 765 -35.24 17.48 -16.01
N SER A 766 -36.35 18.01 -16.51
CA SER A 766 -37.24 17.33 -17.45
C SER A 766 -36.60 17.17 -18.85
N PHE A 767 -37.14 16.27 -19.67
CA PHE A 767 -36.65 16.07 -21.03
C PHE A 767 -36.81 17.36 -21.85
N GLU A 768 -37.92 18.06 -21.64
CA GLU A 768 -38.28 19.32 -22.28
C GLU A 768 -37.33 20.46 -21.88
N GLU A 769 -36.90 20.54 -20.62
CA GLU A 769 -35.95 21.56 -20.15
C GLU A 769 -34.53 21.34 -20.69
N ILE A 770 -34.10 20.07 -20.81
CA ILE A 770 -32.78 19.73 -21.38
C ILE A 770 -32.69 20.18 -22.84
N ILE A 771 -33.77 20.02 -23.61
CA ILE A 771 -33.83 20.43 -25.03
C ILE A 771 -34.15 21.92 -25.23
N ALA A 772 -34.79 22.58 -24.27
CA ALA A 772 -35.27 23.97 -24.40
C ALA A 772 -34.22 25.06 -24.09
N SER A 773 -33.16 24.76 -23.36
CA SER A 773 -32.08 25.73 -23.15
C SER A 773 -31.35 25.99 -24.49
N GLN A 774 -31.47 27.18 -25.09
CA GLN A 774 -30.72 27.57 -26.29
C GLN A 774 -29.62 28.58 -25.96
#